data_AF-Q235S9-F1
#
_entry.id   AF-Q235S9-F1
#
_cell.length_a   1.000
_cell.length_b   1.000
_cell.length_c   1.000
_cell.angle_alpha   90.00
_cell.angle_beta   90.00
_cell.angle_gamma   90.00
#
_symmetry.space_group_name_H-M   'P 1'
#
loop_
_entity.id
_entity.type
_entity.pdbx_description
1 polymer ?
#
loop_
_entity_poly.entity_id
_entity_poly.type
_entity_poly.pdbx_seq_one_letter_code
_entity_poly.pdbx_strand_id
1 'polypeptide(L)'
;MTILKLFIASLLVSQIAALGADVTCSTNACTSCPTAPTAPGTLTWQTGSATRFCAINSCPAAGTSSGITGASDLFCTSCPGTPNGQVQAIYANFAQNACVAASASCSNTRPPNTWNDADCFICHGTSAQYAKGDYSDCQATPPGADVTCSTNACTSCPTAPTAPGTLTWQTGSATGFCVINSCPAAGTSSGITGASDLFCASCPGTPNGQVRAIYANFAQNACVAASASCSNTRTPNTWNNADCLICHGTSAQYAKGDGSDCQATPPGADVTCSTNACTSCPTAPTAPGTLTWQIGSVPGQCAINSCPAAGTSSGITGASDLFCKSCPGTPNGQVQAIYANFAQNACVAASASCSNTRTPNTWNNADCLICHGTSAKYAKGDGSDCQATPPGADVTCSTNACTSCPTAPTAPGTLTWQIGSVPGQCAINSCPAAGTSSGITGASDLFCKSCPGTPNGQVQAIYANTAQNGCVAASATCGNSRTTNTWTNADCLLCHGTSAQYAKGDGSDCQAIPPGAGADVTCSTNACASCPTAPGTLTWQTGSVPGQCAINRCPAAGTSSGITGASDLFCKSCPGTPNGQVQAIYANTAQNGCVAASATCGNTRTTNTWTNADCLACNGTTAQYAKADKSGCSLTAPSSSSSSSTSSSTNSMIILSSVLFLISFLF
;
A
#
# COMPACT_ATOMS: atom_id res chain seq x y z
N MET A 1 7.56 -33.65 85.96
CA MET A 1 7.30 -32.61 87.00
C MET A 1 7.64 -31.19 86.57
N THR A 2 8.55 -30.96 85.62
CA THR A 2 8.95 -29.61 85.15
C THR A 2 7.86 -28.89 84.35
N ILE A 3 7.10 -29.60 83.50
CA ILE A 3 5.98 -29.01 82.72
C ILE A 3 4.82 -28.56 83.60
N LEU A 4 4.47 -29.31 84.66
CA LEU A 4 3.41 -28.92 85.59
C LEU A 4 3.80 -27.69 86.42
N LYS A 5 5.09 -27.54 86.79
CA LYS A 5 5.61 -26.32 87.43
C LYS A 5 5.58 -25.12 86.49
N LEU A 6 5.82 -25.31 85.19
CA LEU A 6 5.69 -24.26 84.16
C LEU A 6 4.23 -23.83 83.91
N PHE A 7 3.29 -24.78 83.94
CA PHE A 7 1.86 -24.48 83.85
C PHE A 7 1.32 -23.77 85.09
N ILE A 8 1.68 -24.22 86.30
CA ILE A 8 1.28 -23.57 87.54
C ILE A 8 1.92 -22.18 87.68
N ALA A 9 3.19 -22.03 87.28
CA ALA A 9 3.84 -20.72 87.23
C ALA A 9 3.19 -19.79 86.20
N SER A 10 2.82 -20.27 85.01
CA SER A 10 2.10 -19.45 84.02
C SER A 10 0.68 -19.08 84.49
N LEU A 11 -0.02 -19.96 85.22
CA LEU A 11 -1.34 -19.68 85.78
C LEU A 11 -1.27 -18.67 86.93
N LEU A 12 -0.23 -18.75 87.78
CA LEU A 12 -0.01 -17.82 88.90
C LEU A 12 0.51 -16.45 88.45
N VAL A 13 1.35 -16.37 87.41
CA VAL A 13 1.82 -15.09 86.85
C VAL A 13 0.69 -14.34 86.14
N SER A 14 -0.37 -15.03 85.70
CA SER A 14 -1.53 -14.42 85.05
C SER A 14 -2.52 -13.74 86.01
N GLN A 15 -2.33 -13.83 87.34
CA GLN A 15 -3.27 -13.28 88.33
C GLN A 15 -2.65 -12.29 89.33
N ILE A 16 -1.39 -11.88 89.14
CA ILE A 16 -0.79 -10.84 89.98
C ILE A 16 -1.26 -9.48 89.45
N ALA A 17 -2.46 -9.07 89.85
CA ALA A 17 -2.88 -7.70 89.66
C ALA A 17 -2.01 -6.78 90.52
N ALA A 18 -1.36 -5.81 89.91
CA ALA A 18 -0.61 -4.79 90.63
C ALA A 18 -1.59 -3.79 91.26
N LEU A 19 -1.29 -3.33 92.47
CA LEU A 19 -1.93 -2.15 93.03
C LEU A 19 -1.68 -0.96 92.11
N GLY A 20 -2.71 -0.13 91.91
CA GLY A 20 -2.55 1.12 91.17
C GLY A 20 -1.59 2.09 91.85
N ALA A 21 -1.03 2.99 91.05
CA ALA A 21 -0.29 4.13 91.53
C ALA A 21 -1.21 5.07 92.34
N ASP A 22 -0.63 5.71 93.35
CA ASP A 22 -1.30 6.71 94.16
C ASP A 22 -1.68 7.94 93.33
N VAL A 23 -2.95 8.34 93.41
CA VAL A 23 -3.49 9.54 92.79
C VAL A 23 -4.26 10.38 93.80
N THR A 24 -4.41 11.68 93.52
CA THR A 24 -5.16 12.61 94.38
C THR A 24 -6.58 12.79 93.83
N CYS A 25 -7.59 12.52 94.65
CA CYS A 25 -8.99 12.79 94.31
C CYS A 25 -9.42 14.20 94.76
N SER A 26 -10.65 14.60 94.42
CA SER A 26 -11.19 15.94 94.73
C SER A 26 -11.20 16.28 96.24
N THR A 27 -11.19 15.26 97.10
CA THR A 27 -11.06 15.37 98.56
C THR A 27 -10.11 14.28 99.07
N ASN A 28 -9.72 14.35 100.35
CA ASN A 28 -8.87 13.33 101.00
C ASN A 28 -9.56 11.96 101.18
N ALA A 29 -10.80 11.78 100.74
CA ALA A 29 -11.52 10.51 100.81
C ALA A 29 -11.68 9.87 99.44
N CYS A 30 -11.34 8.58 99.32
CA CYS A 30 -11.42 7.85 98.04
C CYS A 30 -12.85 7.65 97.51
N THR A 31 -13.86 7.96 98.32
CA THR A 31 -15.26 8.05 97.90
C THR A 31 -15.56 9.25 96.99
N SER A 32 -14.67 10.24 96.92
CA SER A 32 -14.82 11.41 96.05
C SER A 32 -14.09 11.29 94.72
N CYS A 33 -13.41 10.17 94.47
CA CYS A 33 -12.88 9.83 93.15
C CYS A 33 -14.05 9.54 92.18
N PRO A 34 -13.87 9.75 90.86
CA PRO A 34 -14.85 9.32 89.87
C PRO A 34 -15.15 7.82 90.03
N THR A 35 -16.39 7.41 89.74
CA THR A 35 -16.78 6.00 89.77
C THR A 35 -15.74 5.15 89.04
N ALA A 36 -15.24 4.10 89.71
CA ALA A 36 -14.27 3.21 89.10
C ALA A 36 -14.87 2.58 87.83
N PRO A 37 -14.08 2.42 86.75
CA PRO A 37 -14.58 1.83 85.52
C PRO A 37 -15.09 0.40 85.73
N THR A 38 -16.02 -0.03 84.88
CA THR A 38 -16.46 -1.42 84.84
C THR A 38 -15.45 -2.23 84.04
N ALA A 39 -14.94 -3.33 84.62
CA ALA A 39 -14.02 -4.26 83.98
C ALA A 39 -14.39 -5.71 84.34
N PRO A 40 -13.79 -6.73 83.70
CA PRO A 40 -13.85 -8.12 84.16
C PRO A 40 -13.10 -8.27 85.51
N GLY A 41 -13.78 -7.90 86.60
CA GLY A 41 -13.22 -7.79 87.95
C GLY A 41 -13.77 -6.56 88.67
N THR A 42 -14.00 -6.63 89.98
CA THR A 42 -14.52 -5.50 90.76
C THR A 42 -13.39 -4.50 91.05
N LEU A 43 -13.26 -3.49 90.19
CA LEU A 43 -12.35 -2.35 90.40
C LEU A 43 -12.97 -1.39 91.42
N THR A 44 -12.24 -1.07 92.48
CA THR A 44 -12.65 -0.10 93.49
C THR A 44 -11.48 0.79 93.89
N TRP A 45 -11.75 2.07 94.11
CA TRP A 45 -10.81 2.96 94.77
C TRP A 45 -10.62 2.56 96.22
N GLN A 46 -9.37 2.50 96.67
CA GLN A 46 -9.01 2.28 98.06
C GLN A 46 -7.95 3.29 98.50
N THR A 47 -7.74 3.41 99.82
CA THR A 47 -6.69 4.27 100.37
C THR A 47 -5.33 3.79 99.87
N GLY A 48 -4.56 4.71 99.28
CA GLY A 48 -3.23 4.48 98.75
C GLY A 48 -2.15 4.40 99.84
N SER A 49 -0.90 4.65 99.48
CA SER A 49 0.24 4.55 100.40
C SER A 49 0.21 5.59 101.54
N ALA A 50 -0.54 6.68 101.38
CA ALA A 50 -0.81 7.65 102.43
C ALA A 50 -2.31 8.03 102.48
N THR A 51 -2.77 8.53 103.62
CA THR A 51 -4.18 8.86 103.91
C THR A 51 -4.82 9.91 102.99
N ARG A 52 -4.03 10.59 102.15
CA ARG A 52 -4.48 11.61 101.18
C ARG A 52 -4.49 11.12 99.74
N PHE A 53 -4.03 9.90 99.48
CA PHE A 53 -3.96 9.33 98.15
C PHE A 53 -4.91 8.14 98.03
N CYS A 54 -5.33 7.89 96.80
CA CYS A 54 -6.18 6.77 96.44
C CYS A 54 -5.51 5.96 95.35
N ALA A 55 -5.73 4.65 95.34
CA ALA A 55 -5.23 3.75 94.31
C ALA A 55 -6.34 2.78 93.90
N ILE A 56 -6.30 2.29 92.67
CA ILE A 56 -7.16 1.19 92.23
C ILE A 56 -6.65 -0.11 92.85
N ASN A 57 -7.56 -0.89 93.43
CA ASN A 57 -7.26 -2.14 94.13
C ASN A 57 -6.56 -3.22 93.27
N SER A 58 -6.72 -3.18 91.96
CA SER A 58 -6.23 -4.23 91.06
C SER A 58 -6.15 -3.72 89.62
N CYS A 59 -5.00 -3.22 89.17
CA CYS A 59 -4.81 -2.83 87.78
C CYS A 59 -4.73 -4.07 86.87
N PRO A 60 -5.46 -4.10 85.74
CA PRO A 60 -5.39 -5.21 84.80
C PRO A 60 -3.99 -5.29 84.15
N ALA A 61 -3.45 -6.52 84.07
CA ALA A 61 -2.14 -6.77 83.48
C ALA A 61 -2.15 -6.44 81.97
N ALA A 62 -1.15 -5.70 81.52
CA ALA A 62 -0.92 -5.30 80.12
C ALA A 62 -1.92 -4.31 79.50
N GLY A 63 -2.32 -3.29 80.25
CA GLY A 63 -2.85 -2.05 79.68
C GLY A 63 -4.21 -2.19 78.98
N THR A 64 -5.26 -2.13 79.80
CA THR A 64 -6.61 -1.51 79.61
C THR A 64 -7.35 -1.57 78.26
N SER A 65 -6.89 -2.30 77.24
CA SER A 65 -7.43 -2.22 75.88
C SER A 65 -8.58 -3.18 75.59
N SER A 66 -8.97 -4.05 76.52
CA SER A 66 -10.15 -4.91 76.34
C SER A 66 -11.02 -5.01 77.60
N GLY A 67 -12.31 -4.70 77.45
CA GLY A 67 -13.36 -4.93 78.45
C GLY A 67 -13.58 -3.84 79.49
N ILE A 68 -12.89 -2.69 79.41
CA ILE A 68 -13.09 -1.56 80.31
C ILE A 68 -14.14 -0.60 79.72
N THR A 69 -15.05 -0.10 80.55
CA THR A 69 -15.97 1.00 80.19
C THR A 69 -16.05 2.02 81.33
N GLY A 70 -15.94 3.31 80.99
CA GLY A 70 -15.94 4.41 81.97
C GLY A 70 -14.55 4.77 82.50
N ALA A 71 -13.49 4.51 81.73
CA ALA A 71 -12.14 4.95 82.07
C ALA A 71 -12.07 6.49 82.14
N SER A 72 -11.33 7.00 83.11
CA SER A 72 -11.04 8.43 83.29
C SER A 72 -9.53 8.66 83.36
N ASP A 73 -9.07 9.88 83.13
CA ASP A 73 -7.64 10.21 83.26
C ASP A 73 -7.11 9.89 84.67
N LEU A 74 -7.93 10.09 85.70
CA LEU A 74 -7.55 9.75 87.07
C LEU A 74 -7.37 8.23 87.24
N PHE A 75 -8.27 7.44 86.66
CA PHE A 75 -8.12 5.99 86.60
C PHE A 75 -6.85 5.59 85.83
N CYS A 76 -6.62 6.17 84.66
CA CYS A 76 -5.46 5.85 83.82
C CYS A 76 -4.13 6.32 84.41
N THR A 77 -4.14 7.33 85.27
CA THR A 77 -2.95 7.71 86.06
C THR A 77 -2.67 6.67 87.15
N SER A 78 -3.70 6.12 87.80
CA SER A 78 -3.55 5.05 88.80
C SER A 78 -3.21 3.70 88.16
N CYS A 79 -3.81 3.38 87.01
CA CYS A 79 -3.54 2.18 86.23
C CYS A 79 -3.10 2.54 84.80
N PRO A 80 -1.83 2.95 84.59
CA PRO A 80 -1.33 3.29 83.26
C PRO A 80 -1.45 2.12 82.28
N GLY A 81 -1.80 2.46 81.04
CA GLY A 81 -1.74 1.54 79.92
C GLY A 81 -0.31 1.22 79.48
N THR A 82 -0.16 0.58 78.32
CA THR A 82 1.15 0.36 77.71
C THR A 82 1.72 1.69 77.18
N PRO A 83 2.90 2.14 77.63
CA PRO A 83 3.51 3.38 77.14
C PRO A 83 3.90 3.26 75.65
N ASN A 84 3.89 4.37 74.93
CA ASN A 84 4.40 4.48 73.56
C ASN A 84 5.70 5.29 73.54
N GLY A 85 6.84 4.59 73.54
CA GLY A 85 8.15 5.22 73.70
C GLY A 85 8.31 5.88 75.07
N GLN A 86 8.51 7.20 75.09
CA GLN A 86 8.62 8.00 76.32
C GLN A 86 7.27 8.53 76.84
N VAL A 87 6.18 8.37 76.06
CA VAL A 87 4.85 8.88 76.42
C VAL A 87 4.11 7.84 77.24
N GLN A 88 3.71 8.18 78.47
CA GLN A 88 2.95 7.29 79.34
C GLN A 88 1.48 7.23 78.94
N ALA A 89 0.87 6.05 79.03
CA ALA A 89 -0.54 5.85 78.72
C ALA A 89 -1.45 6.17 79.91
N ILE A 90 -1.47 7.44 80.32
CA ILE A 90 -2.14 7.92 81.53
C ILE A 90 -3.45 8.68 81.27
N TYR A 91 -3.87 8.82 80.00
CA TYR A 91 -5.10 9.50 79.64
C TYR A 91 -6.14 8.50 79.15
N ALA A 92 -7.42 8.72 79.47
CA ALA A 92 -8.50 7.90 78.94
C ALA A 92 -8.85 8.37 77.52
N ASN A 93 -9.05 7.44 76.58
CA ASN A 93 -9.54 7.79 75.25
C ASN A 93 -10.99 8.30 75.28
N PHE A 94 -11.47 8.86 74.16
CA PHE A 94 -12.81 9.47 74.10
C PHE A 94 -13.94 8.46 74.32
N ALA A 95 -13.75 7.21 73.88
CA ALA A 95 -14.68 6.11 74.12
C ALA A 95 -14.68 5.61 75.58
N GLN A 96 -13.78 6.12 76.42
CA GLN A 96 -13.62 5.75 77.84
C GLN A 96 -13.44 4.24 78.04
N ASN A 97 -12.77 3.58 77.10
CA ASN A 97 -12.58 2.13 77.10
C ASN A 97 -11.11 1.69 77.09
N ALA A 98 -10.17 2.63 77.04
CA ALA A 98 -8.74 2.37 77.11
C ALA A 98 -7.96 3.54 77.71
N CYS A 99 -6.80 3.25 78.29
CA CYS A 99 -5.79 4.24 78.66
C CYS A 99 -4.73 4.34 77.57
N VAL A 100 -4.45 5.55 77.14
CA VAL A 100 -3.73 5.82 75.90
C VAL A 100 -2.57 6.79 76.09
N ALA A 101 -1.50 6.58 75.32
CA ALA A 101 -0.26 7.36 75.34
C ALA A 101 -0.38 8.62 74.47
N ALA A 102 -1.31 9.50 74.81
CA ALA A 102 -1.44 10.83 74.21
C ALA A 102 -0.54 11.85 74.92
N SER A 103 -0.17 12.93 74.24
CA SER A 103 0.67 14.01 74.81
C SER A 103 -0.07 14.86 75.86
N ALA A 104 -1.40 14.86 75.84
CA ALA A 104 -2.28 15.52 76.79
C ALA A 104 -3.61 14.74 76.92
N SER A 105 -4.50 15.16 77.84
CA SER A 105 -5.84 14.56 78.03
C SER A 105 -6.61 14.48 76.70
N CYS A 106 -7.36 13.39 76.49
CA CYS A 106 -8.30 13.26 75.38
C CYS A 106 -9.69 13.86 75.70
N SER A 107 -9.87 14.45 76.89
CA SER A 107 -11.15 15.01 77.34
C SER A 107 -11.29 16.48 76.96
N ASN A 108 -12.47 17.05 77.23
CA ASN A 108 -12.75 18.49 77.04
C ASN A 108 -11.89 19.42 77.92
N THR A 109 -11.05 18.88 78.80
CA THR A 109 -10.10 19.65 79.62
C THR A 109 -8.75 19.86 78.94
N ARG A 110 -8.53 19.27 77.76
CA ARG A 110 -7.32 19.48 76.98
C ARG A 110 -7.13 20.97 76.66
N PRO A 111 -5.94 21.55 76.87
CA PRO A 111 -5.67 22.92 76.47
C PRO A 111 -5.95 23.11 74.96
N PRO A 112 -6.65 24.19 74.56
CA PRO A 112 -6.88 24.48 73.15
C PRO A 112 -5.58 24.58 72.36
N ASN A 113 -5.61 24.22 71.08
CA ASN A 113 -4.49 24.34 70.14
C ASN A 113 -3.29 23.44 70.47
N THR A 114 -3.54 22.28 71.09
CA THR A 114 -2.49 21.30 71.44
C THR A 114 -2.70 19.93 70.81
N TRP A 115 -3.77 19.71 70.04
CA TRP A 115 -3.98 18.45 69.33
C TRP A 115 -2.92 18.23 68.25
N ASN A 116 -2.57 16.97 67.99
CA ASN A 116 -1.79 16.57 66.83
C ASN A 116 -2.36 15.24 66.30
N ASP A 117 -1.98 14.85 65.09
CA ASP A 117 -2.55 13.65 64.44
C ASP A 117 -2.33 12.37 65.25
N ALA A 118 -1.18 12.24 65.92
CA ALA A 118 -0.92 11.08 66.76
C ALA A 118 -1.91 11.02 67.94
N ASP A 119 -2.14 12.14 68.60
CA ASP A 119 -3.09 12.24 69.70
C ASP A 119 -4.54 12.04 69.22
N CYS A 120 -4.90 12.59 68.07
CA CYS A 120 -6.24 12.42 67.51
C CYS A 120 -6.54 10.96 67.19
N PHE A 121 -5.63 10.27 66.50
CA PHE A 121 -5.76 8.84 66.23
C PHE A 121 -5.83 8.02 67.52
N ILE A 122 -4.98 8.32 68.50
CA ILE A 122 -4.92 7.58 69.76
C ILE A 122 -6.18 7.83 70.62
N CYS A 123 -6.69 9.06 70.67
CA CYS A 123 -7.82 9.46 71.50
C CYS A 123 -9.19 9.10 70.89
N HIS A 124 -9.35 9.21 69.57
CA HIS A 124 -10.63 9.04 68.86
C HIS A 124 -10.65 7.83 67.90
N GLY A 125 -9.50 7.21 67.64
CA GLY A 125 -9.39 6.19 66.61
C GLY A 125 -9.65 6.76 65.21
N THR A 126 -10.10 5.91 64.29
CA THR A 126 -10.40 6.29 62.90
C THR A 126 -11.60 7.24 62.77
N SER A 127 -12.36 7.48 63.84
CA SER A 127 -13.52 8.38 63.82
C SER A 127 -13.13 9.86 63.76
N ALA A 128 -11.96 10.22 64.30
CA ALA A 128 -11.41 11.57 64.23
C ALA A 128 -9.87 11.53 64.39
N GLN A 129 -9.17 10.98 63.40
CA GLN A 129 -7.75 10.67 63.50
C GLN A 129 -6.80 11.84 63.19
N TYR A 130 -7.29 12.97 62.69
CA TYR A 130 -6.46 14.10 62.29
C TYR A 130 -6.75 15.31 63.16
N ALA A 131 -5.73 16.09 63.51
CA ALA A 131 -5.95 17.38 64.15
C ALA A 131 -6.55 18.38 63.16
N LYS A 132 -7.40 19.30 63.63
CA LYS A 132 -7.77 20.49 62.85
C LYS A 132 -6.53 21.36 62.60
N GLY A 133 -6.56 22.19 61.55
CA GLY A 133 -5.42 23.03 61.17
C GLY A 133 -4.97 24.04 62.23
N ASP A 134 -5.88 24.47 63.11
CA ASP A 134 -5.62 25.33 64.25
C ASP A 134 -5.25 24.54 65.53
N TYR A 135 -5.20 23.21 65.45
CA TYR A 135 -4.97 22.27 66.55
C TYR A 135 -6.01 22.33 67.68
N SER A 136 -7.17 22.95 67.43
CA SER A 136 -8.20 23.16 68.46
C SER A 136 -8.94 21.88 68.86
N ASP A 137 -9.02 20.89 67.94
CA ASP A 137 -9.82 19.67 68.07
C ASP A 137 -9.38 18.63 67.02
N CYS A 138 -10.01 17.46 67.02
CA CYS A 138 -9.81 16.40 66.03
C CYS A 138 -10.91 16.34 64.97
N GLN A 139 -10.61 15.71 63.84
CA GLN A 139 -11.52 15.51 62.73
C GLN A 139 -11.22 14.22 61.96
N ALA A 140 -12.23 13.72 61.22
CA ALA A 140 -12.15 12.45 60.51
C ALA A 140 -11.24 12.48 59.28
N THR A 141 -11.10 13.65 58.66
CA THR A 141 -10.39 13.90 57.40
C THR A 141 -9.19 14.82 57.60
N PRO A 142 -8.10 14.64 56.87
CA PRO A 142 -6.92 15.47 57.04
C PRO A 142 -7.21 16.93 56.64
N PRO A 143 -6.75 17.92 57.43
CA PRO A 143 -6.77 19.31 56.98
C PRO A 143 -5.84 19.49 55.77
N GLY A 144 -6.07 20.55 55.00
CA GLY A 144 -5.16 20.94 53.93
C GLY A 144 -3.81 21.44 54.44
N ALA A 145 -2.86 21.51 53.53
CA ALA A 145 -1.58 22.19 53.74
C ALA A 145 -1.80 23.70 53.88
N ASP A 146 -0.94 24.33 54.68
CA ASP A 146 -0.92 25.78 54.85
C ASP A 146 -0.64 26.49 53.53
N VAL A 147 -1.49 27.46 53.19
CA VAL A 147 -1.32 28.37 52.06
C VAL A 147 -1.50 29.81 52.50
N THR A 148 -0.93 30.74 51.75
CA THR A 148 -1.06 32.18 52.00
C THR A 148 -2.11 32.77 51.06
N CYS A 149 -3.11 33.44 51.62
CA CYS A 149 -4.13 34.14 50.84
C CYS A 149 -3.70 35.59 50.54
N SER A 150 -4.53 36.34 49.79
CA SER A 150 -4.20 37.72 49.38
C SER A 150 -3.96 38.67 50.57
N THR A 151 -4.54 38.37 51.74
CA THR A 151 -4.24 38.99 53.03
C THR A 151 -4.05 37.93 54.10
N ASN A 152 -3.54 38.31 55.27
CA ASN A 152 -3.36 37.42 56.44
C ASN A 152 -4.67 36.88 57.04
N ALA A 153 -5.84 37.17 56.44
CA ALA A 153 -7.14 36.69 56.87
C ALA A 153 -7.72 35.69 55.86
N CYS A 154 -8.20 34.54 56.36
CA CYS A 154 -8.74 33.46 55.51
C CYS A 154 -10.06 33.80 54.82
N THR A 155 -10.72 34.90 55.20
CA THR A 155 -11.87 35.47 54.50
C THR A 155 -11.49 36.11 53.15
N SER A 156 -10.20 36.37 52.92
CA SER A 156 -9.67 36.92 51.66
C SER A 156 -9.22 35.87 50.65
N CYS A 157 -9.32 34.58 51.01
CA CYS A 157 -9.09 33.48 50.09
C CYS A 157 -10.24 33.42 49.06
N PRO A 158 -9.98 32.94 47.83
CA PRO A 158 -11.05 32.66 46.87
C PRO A 158 -12.09 31.73 47.48
N THR A 159 -13.36 31.87 47.08
CA THR A 159 -14.44 30.98 47.54
C THR A 159 -14.02 29.52 47.39
N ALA A 160 -14.15 28.75 48.47
CA ALA A 160 -13.81 27.34 48.44
C ALA A 160 -14.66 26.60 47.39
N PRO A 161 -14.10 25.61 46.67
CA PRO A 161 -14.83 24.88 45.65
C PRO A 161 -16.03 24.12 46.24
N THR A 162 -17.04 23.88 45.40
CA THR A 162 -18.16 23.01 45.77
C THR A 162 -17.72 21.56 45.61
N ALA A 163 -17.85 20.76 46.67
CA ALA A 163 -17.53 19.33 46.70
C ALA A 163 -18.69 18.55 47.36
N PRO A 164 -18.66 17.21 47.38
CA PRO A 164 -19.53 16.40 48.25
C PRO A 164 -19.12 16.63 49.72
N GLY A 165 -19.46 17.79 50.28
CA GLY A 165 -19.05 18.26 51.60
C GLY A 165 -18.87 19.79 51.65
N THR A 166 -19.09 20.40 52.82
CA THR A 166 -18.88 21.84 53.04
C THR A 166 -17.38 22.13 53.24
N LEU A 167 -16.68 22.49 52.17
CA LEU A 167 -15.31 22.98 52.22
C LEU A 167 -15.28 24.45 52.64
N THR A 168 -14.48 24.78 53.65
CA THR A 168 -14.31 26.15 54.12
C THR A 168 -12.84 26.43 54.44
N TRP A 169 -12.39 27.64 54.14
CA TRP A 169 -11.10 28.14 54.60
C TRP A 169 -11.14 28.39 56.12
N GLN A 170 -10.10 27.94 56.81
CA GLN A 170 -9.89 28.14 58.23
C GLN A 170 -8.46 28.62 58.49
N THR A 171 -8.22 29.20 59.67
CA THR A 171 -6.88 29.58 60.10
C THR A 171 -5.98 28.34 60.16
N GLY A 172 -4.82 28.44 59.53
CA GLY A 172 -3.82 27.38 59.48
C GLY A 172 -2.96 27.29 60.73
N SER A 173 -1.84 26.58 60.62
CA SER A 173 -0.99 26.26 61.77
C SER A 173 -0.26 27.47 62.37
N ALA A 174 -0.15 28.56 61.61
CA ALA A 174 0.48 29.81 62.00
C ALA A 174 -0.30 31.04 61.51
N THR A 175 -0.09 32.16 62.18
CA THR A 175 -0.73 33.44 61.84
C THR A 175 -0.44 33.82 60.39
N GLY A 176 -1.48 34.12 59.61
CA GLY A 176 -1.39 34.49 58.20
C GLY A 176 -1.46 33.32 57.21
N PHE A 177 -1.50 32.08 57.70
CA PHE A 177 -1.75 30.90 56.87
C PHE A 177 -3.20 30.45 56.98
N CYS A 178 -3.68 29.84 55.91
CA CYS A 178 -5.02 29.29 55.79
C CYS A 178 -4.96 27.87 55.27
N VAL A 179 -5.91 27.05 55.71
CA VAL A 179 -6.07 25.67 55.27
C VAL A 179 -7.52 25.41 54.87
N ILE A 180 -7.74 24.43 54.02
CA ILE A 180 -9.08 23.85 53.82
C ILE A 180 -9.36 22.89 54.97
N ASN A 181 -10.52 23.06 55.61
CA ASN A 181 -10.95 22.27 56.77
C ASN A 181 -10.87 20.75 56.54
N SER A 182 -11.22 20.25 55.36
CA SER A 182 -11.31 18.81 55.09
C SER A 182 -10.93 18.50 53.64
N CYS A 183 -9.68 18.12 53.40
CA CYS A 183 -9.29 17.66 52.07
C CYS A 183 -9.88 16.27 51.77
N PRO A 184 -10.39 16.02 50.54
CA PRO A 184 -10.87 14.70 50.15
C PRO A 184 -9.77 13.63 50.21
N ALA A 185 -10.09 12.46 50.78
CA ALA A 185 -9.12 11.38 51.03
C ALA A 185 -8.50 10.74 49.77
N ALA A 186 -9.13 10.89 48.60
CA ALA A 186 -8.66 10.35 47.31
C ALA A 186 -7.89 11.37 46.46
N GLY A 187 -7.54 12.51 47.04
CA GLY A 187 -7.15 13.68 46.25
C GLY A 187 -8.35 14.27 45.50
N THR A 188 -8.17 15.48 45.02
CA THR A 188 -9.18 16.35 44.39
C THR A 188 -9.35 16.03 42.89
N SER A 189 -9.18 14.76 42.50
CA SER A 189 -9.07 14.35 41.09
C SER A 189 -10.41 14.25 40.36
N SER A 190 -11.54 14.31 41.05
CA SER A 190 -12.87 14.40 40.43
C SER A 190 -13.95 14.87 41.42
N GLY A 191 -15.02 15.49 40.92
CA GLY A 191 -16.21 15.81 41.71
C GLY A 191 -16.20 17.16 42.45
N ILE A 192 -15.21 18.01 42.19
CA ILE A 192 -15.20 19.41 42.67
C ILE A 192 -15.59 20.37 41.55
N THR A 193 -16.08 21.56 41.89
CA THR A 193 -16.35 22.65 40.93
C THR A 193 -15.88 23.98 41.52
N GLY A 194 -15.11 24.75 40.76
CA GLY A 194 -14.49 26.00 41.21
C GLY A 194 -13.12 25.81 41.87
N ALA A 195 -12.39 24.76 41.51
CA ALA A 195 -11.01 24.56 41.98
C ALA A 195 -10.11 25.72 41.54
N SER A 196 -9.23 26.17 42.44
CA SER A 196 -8.20 27.18 42.16
C SER A 196 -6.82 26.63 42.49
N ASP A 197 -5.75 27.21 41.94
CA ASP A 197 -4.38 26.83 42.29
C ASP A 197 -4.12 26.94 43.80
N LEU A 198 -4.72 27.95 44.46
CA LEU A 198 -4.60 28.10 45.91
C LEU A 198 -5.28 26.96 46.68
N PHE A 199 -6.47 26.55 46.22
CA PHE A 199 -7.15 25.37 46.76
C PHE A 199 -6.30 24.10 46.52
N CYS A 200 -5.78 23.91 45.32
CA CYS A 200 -4.98 22.73 44.96
C CYS A 200 -3.62 22.69 45.67
N ALA A 201 -3.06 23.84 46.05
CA ALA A 201 -1.90 23.91 46.92
C ALA A 201 -2.21 23.44 48.35
N SER A 202 -3.41 23.76 48.87
CA SER A 202 -3.86 23.31 50.20
C SER A 202 -4.35 21.85 50.19
N CYS A 203 -5.11 21.44 49.17
CA CYS A 203 -5.56 20.07 48.96
C CYS A 203 -5.01 19.51 47.63
N PRO A 204 -3.74 19.07 47.58
CA PRO A 204 -3.15 18.50 46.38
C PRO A 204 -3.92 17.26 45.89
N GLY A 205 -4.01 17.11 44.58
CA GLY A 205 -4.49 15.89 43.94
C GLY A 205 -3.45 14.75 44.00
N THR A 206 -3.72 13.70 43.23
CA THR A 206 -2.77 12.59 43.06
C THR A 206 -1.51 13.06 42.31
N PRO A 207 -0.29 12.92 42.86
CA PRO A 207 0.93 13.33 42.18
C PRO A 207 1.23 12.46 40.95
N ASN A 208 1.96 13.00 39.98
CA ASN A 208 2.48 12.26 38.82
C ASN A 208 4.01 12.24 38.88
N GLY A 209 4.58 11.12 39.35
CA GLY A 209 6.01 11.01 39.63
C GLY A 209 6.45 12.00 40.71
N GLN A 210 7.41 12.88 40.39
CA GLN A 210 7.88 13.94 41.30
C GLN A 210 7.02 15.22 41.24
N VAL A 211 6.10 15.34 40.29
CA VAL A 211 5.28 16.54 40.10
C VAL A 211 4.05 16.48 41.01
N ARG A 212 3.90 17.48 41.87
CA ARG A 212 2.75 17.59 42.79
C ARG A 212 1.53 18.13 42.02
N ALA A 213 0.35 17.59 42.32
CA ALA A 213 -0.91 18.04 41.71
C ALA A 213 -1.49 19.27 42.41
N ILE A 214 -0.81 20.40 42.26
CA ILE A 214 -1.09 21.66 42.98
C ILE A 214 -1.72 22.75 42.12
N TYR A 215 -2.02 22.46 40.85
CA TYR A 215 -2.63 23.43 39.93
C TYR A 215 -4.06 22.99 39.58
N ALA A 216 -4.99 23.93 39.48
CA ALA A 216 -6.34 23.63 39.02
C ALA A 216 -6.34 23.49 37.49
N ASN A 217 -7.06 22.50 36.96
CA ASN A 217 -7.25 22.41 35.51
C ASN A 217 -8.17 23.53 34.98
N PHE A 218 -8.24 23.68 33.66
CA PHE A 218 -9.02 24.76 33.04
C PHE A 218 -10.54 24.65 33.30
N ALA A 219 -11.03 23.42 33.45
CA ALA A 219 -12.42 23.14 33.82
C ALA A 219 -12.72 23.42 35.31
N GLN A 220 -11.72 23.76 36.12
CA GLN A 220 -11.81 24.03 37.55
C GLN A 220 -12.50 22.89 38.32
N ASN A 221 -12.30 21.65 37.89
CA ASN A 221 -12.96 20.48 38.45
C ASN A 221 -12.00 19.39 38.94
N ALA A 222 -10.69 19.63 38.81
CA ALA A 222 -9.65 18.77 39.34
C ALA A 222 -8.36 19.54 39.63
N CYS A 223 -7.58 19.04 40.59
CA CYS A 223 -6.19 19.45 40.80
C CYS A 223 -5.25 18.49 40.06
N VAL A 224 -4.29 19.06 39.33
CA VAL A 224 -3.51 18.35 38.33
C VAL A 224 -2.01 18.59 38.48
N ALA A 225 -1.23 17.56 38.15
CA ALA A 225 0.23 17.55 38.22
C ALA A 225 0.86 18.11 36.92
N ALA A 226 0.58 19.38 36.63
CA ALA A 226 1.22 20.12 35.55
C ALA A 226 2.57 20.73 36.02
N SER A 227 3.47 21.00 35.08
CA SER A 227 4.78 21.61 35.38
C SER A 227 4.69 23.08 35.81
N ALA A 228 3.57 23.74 35.50
CA ALA A 228 3.25 25.11 35.89
C ALA A 228 1.71 25.29 35.97
N SER A 229 1.26 26.46 36.42
CA SER A 229 -0.18 26.81 36.46
C SER A 229 -0.85 26.58 35.11
N CYS A 230 -2.07 26.03 35.13
CA CYS A 230 -2.92 25.90 33.94
C CYS A 230 -3.70 27.19 33.63
N SER A 231 -3.54 28.24 34.44
CA SER A 231 -4.25 29.50 34.29
C SER A 231 -3.49 30.48 33.39
N ASN A 232 -4.10 31.64 33.13
CA ASN A 232 -3.51 32.72 32.34
C ASN A 232 -2.27 33.35 33.00
N THR A 233 -1.90 32.97 34.23
CA THR A 233 -0.68 33.42 34.90
C THR A 233 0.54 32.55 34.56
N ARG A 234 0.35 31.50 33.75
CA ARG A 234 1.47 30.67 33.27
C ARG A 234 2.46 31.54 32.50
N THR A 235 3.75 31.34 32.75
CA THR A 235 4.81 32.00 31.97
C THR A 235 4.62 31.68 30.48
N PRO A 236 4.58 32.68 29.59
CA PRO A 236 4.44 32.45 28.15
C PRO A 236 5.54 31.51 27.63
N ASN A 237 5.22 30.74 26.57
CA ASN A 237 6.17 29.86 25.88
C ASN A 237 6.70 28.69 26.72
N THR A 238 5.91 28.20 27.67
CA THR A 238 6.27 27.07 28.55
C THR A 238 5.32 25.89 28.44
N TRP A 239 4.29 25.94 27.59
CA TRP A 239 3.38 24.82 27.38
C TRP A 239 4.09 23.65 26.69
N ASN A 240 3.79 22.44 27.13
CA ASN A 240 4.18 21.19 26.47
C ASN A 240 2.95 20.27 26.37
N ASN A 241 3.04 19.21 25.58
CA ASN A 241 1.90 18.31 25.33
C ASN A 241 1.38 17.64 26.62
N ALA A 242 2.26 17.32 27.57
CA ALA A 242 1.84 16.71 28.84
C ALA A 242 0.98 17.69 29.65
N ASP A 243 1.42 18.95 29.74
CA ASP A 243 0.68 19.99 30.43
C ASP A 243 -0.62 20.34 29.72
N CYS A 244 -0.63 20.41 28.39
CA CYS A 244 -1.84 20.68 27.63
C CYS A 244 -2.91 19.60 27.85
N LEU A 245 -2.53 18.32 27.74
CA LEU A 245 -3.43 17.20 28.01
C LEU A 245 -3.96 17.22 29.46
N ILE A 246 -3.10 17.52 30.42
CA ILE A 246 -3.46 17.51 31.84
C ILE A 246 -4.33 18.72 32.22
N CYS A 247 -4.05 19.90 31.67
CA CYS A 247 -4.75 21.15 31.98
C CYS A 247 -6.09 21.30 31.23
N HIS A 248 -6.15 20.87 29.95
CA HIS A 248 -7.32 21.06 29.08
C HIS A 248 -8.03 19.76 28.71
N GLY A 249 -7.46 18.59 29.05
CA GLY A 249 -7.98 17.31 28.58
C GLY A 249 -7.87 17.17 27.06
N THR A 250 -8.75 16.36 26.48
CA THR A 250 -8.79 16.12 25.03
C THR A 250 -9.26 17.33 24.21
N SER A 251 -9.73 18.40 24.86
CA SER A 251 -10.17 19.62 24.17
C SER A 251 -9.00 20.43 23.60
N ALA A 252 -7.81 20.37 24.21
CA ALA A 252 -6.59 21.02 23.75
C ALA A 252 -5.35 20.31 24.30
N GLN A 253 -5.03 19.14 23.75
CA GLN A 253 -4.00 18.25 24.31
C GLN A 253 -2.58 18.48 23.77
N TYR A 254 -2.39 19.34 22.77
CA TYR A 254 -1.08 19.59 22.15
C TYR A 254 -0.64 21.03 22.37
N ALA A 255 0.62 21.25 22.71
CA ALA A 255 1.18 22.60 22.76
C ALA A 255 1.43 23.12 21.34
N LYS A 256 1.28 24.43 21.14
CA LYS A 256 1.79 25.12 19.95
C LYS A 256 3.31 24.98 19.88
N GLY A 257 3.89 25.10 18.68
CA GLY A 257 5.33 24.92 18.47
C GLY A 257 6.19 25.85 19.33
N ASP A 258 5.75 27.09 19.54
CA ASP A 258 6.40 28.07 20.41
C ASP A 258 6.11 27.90 21.91
N GLY A 259 5.26 26.93 22.29
CA GLY A 259 4.82 26.71 23.67
C GLY A 259 3.93 27.82 24.23
N SER A 260 3.40 28.72 23.38
CA SER A 260 2.62 29.88 23.83
C SER A 260 1.24 29.50 24.39
N ASP A 261 0.66 28.40 23.91
CA ASP A 261 -0.72 28.00 24.17
C ASP A 261 -0.95 26.51 23.79
N CYS A 262 -2.14 25.99 24.08
CA CYS A 262 -2.57 24.63 23.73
C CYS A 262 -3.57 24.63 22.57
N GLN A 263 -3.64 23.51 21.84
CA GLN A 263 -4.53 23.29 20.70
C GLN A 263 -5.01 21.85 20.64
N ALA A 264 -6.16 21.64 19.98
CA ALA A 264 -6.85 20.35 19.91
C ALA A 264 -6.11 19.33 19.03
N THR A 265 -5.45 19.80 17.98
CA THR A 265 -4.76 18.99 16.97
C THR A 265 -3.24 19.18 17.05
N PRO A 266 -2.45 18.17 16.67
CA PRO A 266 -1.00 18.29 16.72
C PRO A 266 -0.50 19.27 15.64
N PRO A 267 0.50 20.12 15.96
CA PRO A 267 1.24 20.85 14.93
C PRO A 267 1.86 19.90 13.90
N GLY A 268 2.07 20.42 12.69
CA GLY A 268 2.89 19.72 11.69
C GLY A 268 4.35 19.57 12.12
N ALA A 269 5.10 18.79 11.35
CA ALA A 269 6.54 18.69 11.51
C ALA A 269 7.22 20.03 11.18
N ASP A 270 8.32 20.32 11.87
CA ASP A 270 9.10 21.52 11.64
C ASP A 270 9.81 21.46 10.28
N VAL A 271 9.76 22.58 9.56
CA VAL A 271 10.40 22.77 8.25
C VAL A 271 11.11 24.12 8.19
N THR A 272 12.19 24.17 7.42
CA THR A 272 12.95 25.41 7.20
C THR A 272 12.38 26.17 6.00
N CYS A 273 11.92 27.40 6.22
CA CYS A 273 11.52 28.32 5.16
C CYS A 273 12.74 29.08 4.61
N SER A 274 12.54 29.98 3.64
CA SER A 274 13.63 30.74 3.01
C SER A 274 14.33 31.71 3.97
N THR A 275 13.64 32.13 5.04
CA THR A 275 14.21 32.87 6.17
C THR A 275 13.68 32.33 7.50
N ASN A 276 14.30 32.71 8.62
CA ASN A 276 13.88 32.34 9.98
C ASN A 276 12.51 32.89 10.38
N ALA A 277 11.85 33.68 9.53
CA ALA A 277 10.49 34.19 9.75
C ALA A 277 9.47 33.36 8.96
N CYS A 278 8.46 32.83 9.65
CA CYS A 278 7.41 32.01 9.03
C CYS A 278 6.52 32.76 8.03
N THR A 279 6.62 34.09 7.99
CA THR A 279 6.02 34.94 6.96
C THR A 279 6.66 34.77 5.58
N SER A 280 7.86 34.18 5.51
CA SER A 280 8.56 33.89 4.25
C SER A 280 8.20 32.54 3.64
N CYS A 281 7.43 31.72 4.35
CA CYS A 281 6.92 30.46 3.82
C CYS A 281 5.86 30.74 2.73
N PRO A 282 5.71 29.86 1.72
CA PRO A 282 4.63 29.97 0.73
C PRO A 282 3.27 30.05 1.42
N THR A 283 2.30 30.75 0.82
CA THR A 283 0.93 30.81 1.34
C THR A 283 0.43 29.40 1.68
N ALA A 284 -0.09 29.22 2.90
CA ALA A 284 -0.59 27.93 3.33
C ALA A 284 -1.73 27.48 2.39
N PRO A 285 -1.86 26.17 2.10
CA PRO A 285 -2.92 25.66 1.22
C PRO A 285 -4.31 25.97 1.80
N THR A 286 -5.30 26.03 0.93
CA THR A 286 -6.70 26.05 1.36
C THR A 286 -7.16 24.62 1.64
N ALA A 287 -7.65 24.37 2.85
CA ALA A 287 -8.21 23.09 3.29
C ALA A 287 -9.52 23.32 4.06
N PRO A 288 -10.28 22.28 4.43
CA PRO A 288 -11.35 22.39 5.42
C PRO A 288 -10.76 22.80 6.79
N GLY A 289 -10.65 24.11 7.03
CA GLY A 289 -10.01 24.72 8.20
C GLY A 289 -9.01 25.83 7.82
N THR A 290 -8.75 26.75 8.74
CA THR A 290 -7.75 27.82 8.54
C THR A 290 -6.34 27.30 8.82
N LEU A 291 -5.64 26.85 7.78
CA LEU A 291 -4.22 26.48 7.83
C LEU A 291 -3.36 27.75 7.81
N THR A 292 -2.45 27.87 8.78
CA THR A 292 -1.48 28.98 8.84
C THR A 292 -0.12 28.45 9.27
N TRP A 293 0.94 29.08 8.77
CA TRP A 293 2.29 28.85 9.29
C TRP A 293 2.42 29.46 10.69
N GLN A 294 3.05 28.73 11.59
CA GLN A 294 3.43 29.18 12.92
C GLN A 294 4.91 28.86 13.17
N ILE A 295 5.47 29.46 14.22
CA ILE A 295 6.82 29.12 14.67
C ILE A 295 6.82 27.65 15.12
N GLY A 296 7.81 26.90 14.64
CA GLY A 296 8.00 25.49 14.94
C GLY A 296 8.56 25.26 16.34
N SER A 297 8.68 23.98 16.72
CA SER A 297 9.28 23.59 18.00
C SER A 297 10.80 23.79 18.04
N VAL A 298 11.45 23.76 16.86
CA VAL A 298 12.86 24.06 16.68
C VAL A 298 13.05 25.55 16.35
N PRO A 299 13.92 26.28 17.09
CA PRO A 299 14.20 27.69 16.81
C PRO A 299 14.58 27.96 15.35
N GLY A 300 13.90 28.90 14.71
CA GLY A 300 14.12 29.28 13.31
C GLY A 300 13.42 28.39 12.27
N GLN A 301 12.69 27.36 12.69
CA GLN A 301 11.85 26.53 11.82
C GLN A 301 10.38 26.90 11.99
N CYS A 302 9.55 26.45 11.04
CA CYS A 302 8.13 26.73 10.98
C CYS A 302 7.35 25.43 10.85
N ALA A 303 6.13 25.40 11.36
CA ALA A 303 5.21 24.28 11.22
C ALA A 303 3.82 24.78 10.81
N ILE A 304 3.02 23.91 10.20
CA ILE A 304 1.60 24.19 10.00
C ILE A 304 0.88 24.05 11.34
N ASN A 305 0.00 25.01 11.64
CA ASN A 305 -0.75 25.08 12.89
C ASN A 305 -1.52 23.79 13.20
N SER A 306 -2.14 23.16 12.21
CA SER A 306 -2.90 21.94 12.38
C SER A 306 -2.94 21.13 11.10
N CYS A 307 -2.28 19.97 11.07
CA CYS A 307 -2.42 19.08 9.92
C CYS A 307 -3.84 18.49 9.84
N PRO A 308 -4.43 18.36 8.63
CA PRO A 308 -5.75 17.76 8.46
C PRO A 308 -5.81 16.32 8.98
N ALA A 309 -6.81 16.01 9.82
CA ALA A 309 -6.99 14.68 10.41
C ALA A 309 -7.30 13.58 9.37
N ALA A 310 -7.91 13.95 8.24
CA ALA A 310 -8.17 13.04 7.12
C ALA A 310 -6.92 12.72 6.28
N GLY A 311 -5.74 13.24 6.67
CA GLY A 311 -4.51 13.18 5.90
C GLY A 311 -4.48 14.21 4.77
N THR A 312 -3.29 14.47 4.23
CA THR A 312 -3.08 15.42 3.12
C THR A 312 -3.07 14.75 1.75
N SER A 313 -3.54 13.50 1.65
CA SER A 313 -3.57 12.72 0.41
C SER A 313 -4.66 13.18 -0.58
N SER A 314 -5.59 14.06 -0.17
CA SER A 314 -6.58 14.71 -1.06
C SER A 314 -7.25 15.89 -0.35
N GLY A 315 -8.04 16.69 -1.07
CA GLY A 315 -8.94 17.69 -0.48
C GLY A 315 -8.27 19.01 -0.04
N ILE A 316 -7.04 19.25 -0.48
CA ILE A 316 -6.31 20.52 -0.32
C ILE A 316 -6.20 21.24 -1.66
N THR A 317 -5.96 22.54 -1.66
CA THR A 317 -5.68 23.32 -2.88
C THR A 317 -4.51 24.27 -2.62
N GLY A 318 -3.49 24.21 -3.49
CA GLY A 318 -2.25 24.97 -3.32
C GLY A 318 -1.20 24.25 -2.47
N ALA A 319 -1.20 22.91 -2.45
CA ALA A 319 -0.18 22.11 -1.79
C ALA A 319 1.22 22.41 -2.36
N SER A 320 2.22 22.54 -1.48
CA SER A 320 3.63 22.66 -1.86
C SER A 320 4.46 21.58 -1.17
N ASP A 321 5.64 21.26 -1.70
CA ASP A 321 6.56 20.29 -1.06
C ASP A 321 6.88 20.70 0.39
N LEU A 322 6.98 22.00 0.66
CA LEU A 322 7.24 22.51 2.01
C LEU A 322 6.06 22.25 2.95
N PHE A 323 4.83 22.48 2.47
CA PHE A 323 3.62 22.09 3.20
C PHE A 323 3.58 20.57 3.43
N CYS A 324 3.84 19.76 2.41
CA CYS A 324 3.78 18.30 2.50
C CYS A 324 4.88 17.71 3.41
N LYS A 325 6.01 18.39 3.59
CA LYS A 325 6.99 18.04 4.61
C LYS A 325 6.49 18.32 6.03
N SER A 326 5.75 19.42 6.23
CA SER A 326 5.15 19.73 7.54
C SER A 326 3.93 18.87 7.85
N CYS A 327 3.09 18.61 6.84
CA CYS A 327 1.92 17.74 6.93
C CYS A 327 1.97 16.62 5.87
N PRO A 328 2.72 15.53 6.13
CA PRO A 328 2.85 14.42 5.20
C PRO A 328 1.52 13.71 4.94
N GLY A 329 1.37 13.20 3.72
CA GLY A 329 0.25 12.33 3.36
C GLY A 329 0.47 10.90 3.85
N THR A 330 -0.35 9.97 3.33
CA THR A 330 -0.18 8.54 3.60
C THR A 330 1.10 8.01 2.92
N PRO A 331 2.06 7.42 3.66
CA PRO A 331 3.27 6.85 3.07
C PRO A 331 2.95 5.62 2.19
N ASN A 332 3.84 5.32 1.24
CA ASN A 332 3.78 4.11 0.42
C ASN A 332 5.02 3.26 0.67
N GLY A 333 4.88 2.22 1.51
CA GLY A 333 6.02 1.43 1.97
C GLY A 333 7.00 2.29 2.78
N GLN A 334 8.25 2.39 2.31
CA GLN A 334 9.27 3.25 2.94
C GLN A 334 9.30 4.68 2.39
N VAL A 335 8.52 5.00 1.34
CA VAL A 335 8.51 6.32 0.73
C VAL A 335 7.50 7.21 1.47
N GLN A 336 7.98 8.33 2.01
CA GLN A 336 7.13 9.30 2.70
C GLN A 336 6.38 10.18 1.70
N ALA A 337 5.13 10.53 2.01
CA ALA A 337 4.29 11.39 1.17
C ALA A 337 4.53 12.88 1.42
N ILE A 338 5.74 13.34 1.11
CA ILE A 338 6.25 14.68 1.43
C ILE A 338 6.34 15.63 0.22
N TYR A 339 5.87 15.20 -0.96
CA TYR A 339 5.90 16.00 -2.17
C TYR A 339 4.48 16.38 -2.60
N ALA A 340 4.26 17.59 -3.07
CA ALA A 340 2.97 17.97 -3.64
C ALA A 340 2.85 17.40 -5.05
N ASN A 341 1.69 16.86 -5.41
CA ASN A 341 1.43 16.45 -6.79
C ASN A 341 1.32 17.66 -7.74
N PHE A 342 1.31 17.41 -9.05
CA PHE A 342 1.29 18.48 -10.05
C PHE A 342 0.02 19.34 -10.00
N ALA A 343 -1.11 18.73 -9.61
CA ALA A 343 -2.37 19.42 -9.40
C ALA A 343 -2.43 20.25 -8.11
N GLN A 344 -1.38 20.18 -7.27
CA GLN A 344 -1.28 20.87 -5.97
C GLN A 344 -2.48 20.62 -5.05
N ASN A 345 -3.05 19.40 -5.13
CA ASN A 345 -4.25 19.02 -4.39
C ASN A 345 -4.06 17.80 -3.48
N ALA A 346 -2.84 17.25 -3.44
CA ALA A 346 -2.46 16.15 -2.57
C ALA A 346 -0.96 16.13 -2.29
N CYS A 347 -0.60 15.63 -1.11
CA CYS A 347 0.76 15.21 -0.75
C CYS A 347 0.94 13.73 -1.06
N VAL A 348 1.99 13.39 -1.80
CA VAL A 348 2.18 12.10 -2.46
C VAL A 348 3.55 11.49 -2.20
N ALA A 349 3.59 10.15 -2.14
CA ALA A 349 4.80 9.36 -1.88
C ALA A 349 5.58 9.07 -3.17
N ALA A 350 6.09 10.14 -3.80
CA ALA A 350 7.01 10.05 -4.92
C ALA A 350 8.47 9.92 -4.44
N SER A 351 9.35 9.36 -5.28
CA SER A 351 10.78 9.22 -4.95
C SER A 351 11.54 10.56 -4.96
N ALA A 352 10.98 11.59 -5.59
CA ALA A 352 11.50 12.95 -5.67
C ALA A 352 10.34 13.95 -5.86
N SER A 353 10.65 15.25 -5.83
CA SER A 353 9.67 16.32 -6.10
C SER A 353 8.92 16.10 -7.41
N CYS A 354 7.61 16.34 -7.42
CA CYS A 354 6.79 16.33 -8.63
C CYS A 354 6.82 17.66 -9.39
N SER A 355 7.64 18.61 -8.96
CA SER A 355 7.73 19.93 -9.58
C SER A 355 8.74 19.97 -10.73
N ASN A 356 8.73 21.07 -11.47
CA ASN A 356 9.67 21.31 -12.58
C ASN A 356 11.14 21.45 -12.14
N THR A 357 11.41 21.44 -10.83
CA THR A 357 12.78 21.47 -10.28
C THR A 357 13.33 20.06 -10.03
N ARG A 358 12.54 19.01 -10.29
CA ARG A 358 13.01 17.63 -10.23
C ARG A 358 14.24 17.47 -11.12
N THR A 359 15.26 16.78 -10.60
CA THR A 359 16.46 16.46 -11.37
C THR A 359 16.07 15.72 -12.66
N PRO A 360 16.53 16.19 -13.84
CA PRO A 360 16.24 15.52 -15.11
C PRO A 360 16.65 14.05 -15.09
N ASN A 361 15.96 13.22 -15.88
CA ASN A 361 16.27 11.80 -16.08
C ASN A 361 16.08 10.92 -14.83
N THR A 362 15.19 11.31 -13.93
CA THR A 362 14.88 10.56 -12.70
C THR A 362 13.43 10.09 -12.62
N TRP A 363 12.59 10.41 -13.60
CA TRP A 363 11.20 9.96 -13.64
C TRP A 363 11.11 8.45 -13.89
N ASN A 364 10.20 7.80 -13.17
CA ASN A 364 9.80 6.42 -13.42
C ASN A 364 8.27 6.34 -13.46
N ASN A 365 7.72 5.21 -13.91
CA ASN A 365 6.27 5.05 -14.07
C ASN A 365 5.49 5.22 -12.75
N ALA A 366 6.06 4.80 -11.62
CA ALA A 366 5.40 4.95 -10.32
C ALA A 366 5.28 6.44 -9.96
N ASP A 367 6.36 7.20 -10.11
CA ASP A 367 6.36 8.63 -9.84
C ASP A 367 5.45 9.40 -10.80
N CYS A 368 5.45 9.06 -12.10
CA CYS A 368 4.57 9.70 -13.07
C CYS A 368 3.09 9.51 -12.71
N LEU A 369 2.69 8.26 -12.41
CA LEU A 369 1.33 7.98 -11.97
C LEU A 369 0.97 8.72 -10.67
N ILE A 370 1.89 8.79 -9.72
CA ILE A 370 1.65 9.42 -8.42
C ILE A 370 1.58 10.96 -8.55
N CYS A 371 2.47 11.56 -9.33
CA CYS A 371 2.58 13.01 -9.49
C CYS A 371 1.54 13.61 -10.44
N HIS A 372 1.21 12.91 -11.53
CA HIS A 372 0.32 13.41 -12.59
C HIS A 372 -1.02 12.66 -12.67
N GLY A 373 -1.20 11.57 -11.92
CA GLY A 373 -2.38 10.72 -12.04
C GLY A 373 -2.46 10.07 -13.43
N THR A 374 -3.68 9.89 -13.92
CA THR A 374 -3.93 9.29 -15.24
C THR A 374 -3.59 10.21 -16.42
N SER A 375 -3.30 11.49 -16.18
CA SER A 375 -2.98 12.45 -17.25
C SER A 375 -1.60 12.20 -17.88
N ALA A 376 -0.64 11.71 -17.09
CA ALA A 376 0.71 11.37 -17.55
C ALA A 376 1.34 10.30 -16.66
N LYS A 377 0.91 9.03 -16.83
CA LYS A 377 1.27 7.93 -15.93
C LYS A 377 2.53 7.14 -16.29
N TYR A 378 3.17 7.44 -17.42
CA TYR A 378 4.38 6.74 -17.86
C TYR A 378 5.55 7.70 -17.95
N ALA A 379 6.74 7.28 -17.53
CA ALA A 379 7.95 8.04 -17.80
C ALA A 379 8.34 7.92 -19.29
N LYS A 380 8.94 8.97 -19.84
CA LYS A 380 9.67 8.88 -21.11
C LYS A 380 10.84 7.88 -20.97
N GLY A 381 11.31 7.33 -22.08
CA GLY A 381 12.39 6.33 -22.07
C GLY A 381 13.64 6.80 -21.33
N ASP A 382 14.03 8.05 -21.52
CA ASP A 382 15.18 8.69 -20.85
C ASP A 382 14.90 9.16 -19.41
N GLY A 383 13.67 9.00 -18.90
CA GLY A 383 13.25 9.48 -17.59
C GLY A 383 13.19 11.01 -17.46
N SER A 384 13.25 11.76 -18.56
CA SER A 384 13.29 13.23 -18.55
C SER A 384 11.97 13.86 -18.10
N ASP A 385 10.85 13.18 -18.32
CA ASP A 385 9.50 13.71 -18.12
C ASP A 385 8.46 12.56 -18.13
N CYS A 386 7.19 12.90 -17.88
CA CYS A 386 6.05 11.98 -17.93
C CYS A 386 5.20 12.17 -19.20
N GLN A 387 4.49 11.11 -19.58
CA GLN A 387 3.60 11.06 -20.73
C GLN A 387 2.39 10.16 -20.49
N ALA A 388 1.31 10.41 -21.24
CA ALA A 388 0.02 9.72 -21.07
C ALA A 388 0.03 8.26 -21.52
N THR A 389 0.91 7.92 -22.48
CA THR A 389 0.97 6.61 -23.14
C THR A 389 2.35 5.98 -22.94
N PRO A 390 2.45 4.64 -22.92
CA PRO A 390 3.72 3.98 -22.69
C PRO A 390 4.65 4.19 -23.90
N PRO A 391 5.96 4.43 -23.68
CA PRO A 391 6.93 4.40 -24.75
C PRO A 391 7.03 2.99 -25.35
N GLY A 392 7.47 2.91 -26.60
CA GLY A 392 7.76 1.64 -27.24
C GLY A 392 8.94 0.90 -26.62
N ALA A 393 9.14 -0.34 -27.06
CA ALA A 393 10.34 -1.10 -26.75
C ALA A 393 11.57 -0.45 -27.38
N ASP A 394 12.70 -0.57 -26.68
CA ASP A 394 13.97 -0.04 -27.16
C ASP A 394 14.48 -0.86 -28.35
N VAL A 395 14.95 -0.16 -29.39
CA VAL A 395 15.52 -0.72 -30.61
C VAL A 395 16.81 -0.02 -30.98
N THR A 396 17.71 -0.74 -31.66
CA THR A 396 18.96 -0.19 -32.17
C THR A 396 18.77 0.35 -33.58
N CYS A 397 19.06 1.64 -33.78
CA CYS A 397 19.09 2.26 -35.10
C CYS A 397 20.46 2.07 -35.77
N SER A 398 20.64 2.60 -36.99
CA SER A 398 21.90 2.46 -37.74
C SER A 398 23.10 3.09 -37.02
N THR A 399 22.85 4.08 -36.15
CA THR A 399 23.81 4.64 -35.18
C THR A 399 23.14 4.84 -33.82
N ASN A 400 23.92 5.17 -32.78
CA ASN A 400 23.45 5.45 -31.42
C ASN A 400 22.62 6.75 -31.31
N ALA A 401 22.41 7.49 -32.41
CA ALA A 401 21.59 8.68 -32.44
C ALA A 401 20.21 8.37 -33.04
N CYS A 402 19.13 8.72 -32.33
CA CYS A 402 17.76 8.46 -32.78
C CYS A 402 17.35 9.23 -34.05
N THR A 403 18.15 10.23 -34.44
CA THR A 403 18.03 10.93 -35.74
C THR A 403 18.42 10.04 -36.93
N SER A 404 19.11 8.92 -36.70
CA SER A 404 19.51 7.95 -37.73
C SER A 404 18.49 6.83 -37.95
N CYS A 405 17.42 6.80 -37.15
CA CYS A 405 16.32 5.88 -37.38
C CYS A 405 15.54 6.28 -38.64
N PRO A 406 14.92 5.32 -39.36
CA PRO A 406 14.00 5.65 -40.45
C PRO A 406 12.91 6.61 -39.96
N THR A 407 12.44 7.49 -40.84
CA THR A 407 11.35 8.43 -40.51
C THR A 407 10.20 7.68 -39.82
N ALA A 408 9.76 8.19 -38.67
CA ALA A 408 8.65 7.57 -37.95
C ALA A 408 7.39 7.56 -38.84
N PRO A 409 6.55 6.51 -38.74
CA PRO A 409 5.34 6.43 -39.55
C PRO A 409 4.39 7.60 -39.27
N THR A 410 3.59 7.97 -40.27
CA THR A 410 2.51 8.94 -40.07
C THR A 410 1.30 8.22 -39.47
N ALA A 411 0.76 8.72 -38.36
CA ALA A 411 -0.42 8.17 -37.67
C ALA A 411 -1.33 9.32 -37.18
N PRO A 412 -2.56 9.03 -36.69
CA PRO A 412 -3.36 9.98 -35.92
C PRO A 412 -2.67 10.26 -34.57
N GLY A 413 -1.68 11.17 -34.60
CA GLY A 413 -0.77 11.47 -33.49
C GLY A 413 0.67 11.67 -34.01
N THR A 414 1.45 12.53 -33.34
CA THR A 414 2.84 12.79 -33.72
C THR A 414 3.75 11.68 -33.17
N LEU A 415 3.95 10.61 -33.95
CA LEU A 415 4.95 9.59 -33.65
C LEU A 415 6.35 10.13 -33.92
N THR A 416 7.23 10.04 -32.94
CA THR A 416 8.63 10.44 -33.07
C THR A 416 9.54 9.43 -32.39
N TRP A 417 10.76 9.31 -32.90
CA TRP A 417 11.83 8.60 -32.20
C TRP A 417 12.33 9.45 -31.04
N GLN A 418 12.47 8.82 -29.87
CA GLN A 418 13.11 9.38 -28.69
C GLN A 418 14.20 8.45 -28.19
N ILE A 419 15.05 8.95 -27.30
CA ILE A 419 16.05 8.14 -26.62
C ILE A 419 15.32 7.09 -25.77
N GLY A 420 15.75 5.84 -25.91
CA GLY A 420 15.20 4.69 -25.20
C GLY A 420 15.64 4.64 -23.73
N SER A 421 15.12 3.65 -23.00
CA SER A 421 15.51 3.41 -21.61
C SER A 421 16.92 2.81 -21.47
N VAL A 422 17.38 2.11 -22.51
CA VAL A 422 18.74 1.60 -22.62
C VAL A 422 19.64 2.62 -23.33
N PRO A 423 20.79 3.00 -22.75
CA PRO A 423 21.73 3.93 -23.36
C PRO A 423 22.12 3.53 -24.79
N GLY A 424 21.99 4.45 -25.73
CA GLY A 424 22.31 4.24 -27.15
C GLY A 424 21.21 3.55 -27.97
N GLN A 425 20.07 3.22 -27.36
CA GLN A 425 18.89 2.70 -28.06
C GLN A 425 17.81 3.79 -28.18
N CYS A 426 16.83 3.53 -29.04
CA CYS A 426 15.75 4.45 -29.34
C CYS A 426 14.41 3.76 -29.18
N ALA A 427 13.38 4.50 -28.81
CA ALA A 427 12.01 4.02 -28.73
C ALA A 427 11.07 4.99 -29.41
N ILE A 428 9.91 4.51 -29.86
CA ILE A 428 8.82 5.38 -30.29
C ILE A 428 8.20 6.03 -29.05
N ASN A 429 7.95 7.35 -29.13
CA ASN A 429 7.40 8.14 -28.04
C ASN A 429 6.07 7.61 -27.49
N SER A 430 5.20 7.09 -28.36
CA SER A 430 3.88 6.62 -27.99
C SER A 430 3.42 5.49 -28.92
N CYS A 431 3.35 4.26 -28.42
CA CYS A 431 2.76 3.18 -29.21
C CYS A 431 1.21 3.26 -29.16
N PRO A 432 0.51 3.14 -30.31
CA PRO A 432 -0.94 3.09 -30.34
C PRO A 432 -1.51 1.92 -29.51
N ALA A 433 -2.55 2.18 -28.70
CA ALA A 433 -3.13 1.21 -27.77
C ALA A 433 -3.94 0.07 -28.43
N ALA A 434 -4.42 0.29 -29.65
CA ALA A 434 -4.99 -0.75 -30.50
C ALA A 434 -3.91 -1.08 -31.53
N GLY A 435 -3.41 -2.33 -31.50
CA GLY A 435 -2.29 -2.78 -32.34
C GLY A 435 -2.32 -2.18 -33.75
N THR A 436 -1.13 -1.80 -34.22
CA THR A 436 -0.70 -1.00 -35.38
C THR A 436 -1.40 -1.18 -36.74
N SER A 437 -2.67 -1.59 -36.81
CA SER A 437 -3.35 -2.13 -37.98
C SER A 437 -4.32 -1.16 -38.66
N SER A 438 -4.50 0.07 -38.13
CA SER A 438 -5.36 1.07 -38.75
C SER A 438 -4.81 2.49 -38.60
N GLY A 439 -4.63 3.18 -39.73
CA GLY A 439 -4.29 4.61 -39.78
C GLY A 439 -2.80 4.95 -39.81
N ILE A 440 -1.91 3.94 -39.88
CA ILE A 440 -0.46 4.14 -39.98
C ILE A 440 -0.06 4.08 -41.46
N THR A 441 0.82 4.99 -41.89
CA THR A 441 1.45 4.96 -43.22
C THR A 441 2.96 5.07 -43.07
N GLY A 442 3.71 4.17 -43.70
CA GLY A 442 5.17 4.11 -43.63
C GLY A 442 5.72 3.28 -42.47
N ALA A 443 4.98 2.26 -42.02
CA ALA A 443 5.48 1.31 -41.03
C ALA A 443 6.73 0.57 -41.56
N SER A 444 7.74 0.43 -40.71
CA SER A 444 8.97 -0.32 -40.98
C SER A 444 9.16 -1.44 -39.95
N ASP A 445 9.97 -2.45 -40.25
CA ASP A 445 10.31 -3.51 -39.28
C ASP A 445 10.92 -2.92 -38.00
N LEU A 446 11.69 -1.82 -38.10
CA LEU A 446 12.27 -1.17 -36.92
C LEU A 446 11.18 -0.51 -36.06
N PHE A 447 10.21 0.17 -36.68
CA PHE A 447 9.03 0.67 -35.99
C PHE A 447 8.25 -0.46 -35.32
N CYS A 448 8.00 -1.56 -36.04
CA CYS A 448 7.23 -2.69 -35.54
C CYS A 448 7.93 -3.47 -34.41
N LYS A 449 9.26 -3.41 -34.34
CA LYS A 449 10.01 -3.89 -33.16
C LYS A 449 9.83 -2.99 -31.94
N SER A 450 9.74 -1.66 -32.13
CA SER A 450 9.51 -0.71 -31.04
C SER A 450 8.03 -0.69 -30.60
N CYS A 451 7.10 -0.78 -31.55
CA CYS A 451 5.66 -0.88 -31.31
C CYS A 451 5.09 -2.14 -31.98
N PRO A 452 5.23 -3.31 -31.34
CA PRO A 452 4.66 -4.55 -31.86
C PRO A 452 3.14 -4.47 -32.02
N GLY A 453 2.63 -5.09 -33.09
CA GLY A 453 1.19 -5.29 -33.26
C GLY A 453 0.63 -6.40 -32.37
N THR A 454 -0.59 -6.85 -32.68
CA THR A 454 -1.21 -7.98 -31.98
C THR A 454 -0.47 -9.29 -32.32
N PRO A 455 0.05 -10.04 -31.33
CA PRO A 455 0.71 -11.32 -31.58
C PRO A 455 -0.27 -12.38 -32.11
N ASN A 456 0.25 -13.35 -32.86
CA ASN A 456 -0.50 -14.52 -33.32
C ASN A 456 0.08 -15.78 -32.64
N GLY A 457 -0.56 -16.24 -31.57
CA GLY A 457 -0.03 -17.31 -30.73
C GLY A 457 1.28 -16.89 -30.07
N GLN A 458 2.37 -17.62 -30.36
CA GLN A 458 3.72 -17.33 -29.85
C GLN A 458 4.52 -16.38 -30.75
N VAL A 459 3.99 -16.01 -31.93
CA VAL A 459 4.71 -15.16 -32.89
C VAL A 459 4.37 -13.69 -32.64
N GLN A 460 5.39 -12.87 -32.39
CA GLN A 460 5.22 -11.44 -32.19
C GLN A 460 5.03 -10.71 -33.51
N ALA A 461 4.17 -9.68 -33.53
CA ALA A 461 3.92 -8.84 -34.70
C ALA A 461 4.95 -7.72 -34.86
N ILE A 462 6.18 -8.11 -35.19
CA ILE A 462 7.35 -7.22 -35.26
C ILE A 462 7.81 -6.87 -36.68
N TYR A 463 7.10 -7.34 -37.70
CA TYR A 463 7.43 -7.07 -39.10
C TYR A 463 6.37 -6.18 -39.75
N ALA A 464 6.78 -5.22 -40.57
CA ALA A 464 5.84 -4.39 -41.32
C ALA A 464 5.26 -5.20 -42.49
N ASN A 465 3.96 -5.09 -42.74
CA ASN A 465 3.36 -5.67 -43.94
C ASN A 465 3.81 -4.94 -45.22
N THR A 466 3.53 -5.52 -46.39
CA THR A 466 4.00 -4.94 -47.66
C THR A 466 3.31 -3.63 -48.02
N ALA A 467 2.12 -3.38 -47.46
CA ALA A 467 1.40 -2.11 -47.60
C ALA A 467 1.96 -1.00 -46.68
N GLN A 468 2.92 -1.32 -45.80
CA GLN A 468 3.50 -0.40 -44.80
C GLN A 468 2.44 0.30 -43.95
N ASN A 469 1.31 -0.37 -43.70
CA ASN A 469 0.18 0.18 -42.95
C ASN A 469 -0.11 -0.58 -41.65
N GLY A 470 0.71 -1.58 -41.32
CA GLY A 470 0.71 -2.17 -40.00
C GLY A 470 1.77 -3.24 -39.76
N CYS A 471 1.83 -3.71 -38.51
CA CYS A 471 2.78 -4.73 -38.07
C CYS A 471 2.09 -6.09 -37.96
N VAL A 472 2.75 -7.15 -38.42
CA VAL A 472 2.18 -8.48 -38.58
C VAL A 472 3.08 -9.56 -37.97
N ALA A 473 2.43 -10.58 -37.43
CA ALA A 473 3.08 -11.73 -36.77
C ALA A 473 3.53 -12.79 -37.78
N ALA A 474 4.27 -12.37 -38.81
CA ALA A 474 4.89 -13.26 -39.78
C ALA A 474 6.11 -13.95 -39.17
N SER A 475 6.47 -15.13 -39.68
CA SER A 475 7.65 -15.89 -39.20
C SER A 475 8.98 -15.24 -39.60
N ALA A 476 8.96 -14.32 -40.56
CA ALA A 476 10.09 -13.54 -41.04
C ALA A 476 9.59 -12.20 -41.62
N THR A 477 10.52 -11.29 -41.94
CA THR A 477 10.19 -10.01 -42.60
C THR A 477 9.36 -10.20 -43.87
N CYS A 478 8.43 -9.27 -44.13
CA CYS A 478 7.64 -9.21 -45.36
C CYS A 478 8.36 -8.46 -46.49
N GLY A 479 9.54 -7.88 -46.22
CA GLY A 479 10.31 -7.11 -47.17
C GLY A 479 11.27 -7.95 -48.02
N ASN A 480 12.01 -7.26 -48.88
CA ASN A 480 12.99 -7.88 -49.81
C ASN A 480 14.16 -8.58 -49.12
N SER A 481 14.35 -8.38 -47.82
CA SER A 481 15.37 -9.04 -47.00
C SER A 481 14.94 -10.43 -46.49
N ARG A 482 13.74 -10.90 -46.84
CA ARG A 482 13.28 -12.25 -46.49
C ARG A 482 14.17 -13.28 -47.18
N THR A 483 14.59 -14.31 -46.44
CA THR A 483 15.32 -15.45 -47.00
C THR A 483 14.48 -16.14 -48.07
N THR A 484 15.07 -16.43 -49.22
CA THR A 484 14.39 -17.09 -50.35
C THR A 484 13.83 -18.45 -49.93
N ASN A 485 12.71 -18.85 -50.53
CA ASN A 485 12.05 -20.15 -50.33
C ASN A 485 11.52 -20.40 -48.90
N THR A 486 11.17 -19.33 -48.17
CA THR A 486 10.65 -19.42 -46.78
C THR A 486 9.21 -18.92 -46.63
N TRP A 487 8.51 -18.59 -47.71
CA TRP A 487 7.12 -18.14 -47.63
C TRP A 487 6.17 -19.30 -47.27
N THR A 488 5.33 -19.08 -46.27
CA THR A 488 4.20 -19.95 -45.95
C THR A 488 2.88 -19.26 -46.31
N ASN A 489 1.79 -20.02 -46.45
CA ASN A 489 0.46 -19.42 -46.67
C ASN A 489 0.07 -18.45 -45.53
N ALA A 490 0.45 -18.78 -44.29
CA ALA A 490 0.21 -17.91 -43.15
C ALA A 490 0.95 -16.57 -43.30
N ASP A 491 2.22 -16.60 -43.70
CA ASP A 491 3.00 -15.39 -43.95
C ASP A 491 2.46 -14.58 -45.11
N CYS A 492 2.06 -15.24 -46.20
CA CYS A 492 1.50 -14.57 -47.36
C CYS A 492 0.22 -13.81 -47.02
N LEU A 493 -0.70 -14.46 -46.30
CA LEU A 493 -1.91 -13.80 -45.81
C LEU A 493 -1.60 -12.63 -44.86
N LEU A 494 -0.63 -12.78 -43.96
CA LEU A 494 -0.25 -11.72 -43.02
C LEU A 494 0.44 -10.53 -43.72
N CYS A 495 1.40 -10.81 -44.60
CA CYS A 495 2.23 -9.79 -45.25
C CYS A 495 1.52 -9.06 -46.39
N HIS A 496 0.71 -9.77 -47.18
CA HIS A 496 0.06 -9.24 -48.38
C HIS A 496 -1.47 -9.14 -48.28
N GLY A 497 -2.07 -9.64 -47.21
CA GLY A 497 -3.52 -9.74 -47.10
C GLY A 497 -4.11 -10.69 -48.16
N THR A 498 -5.34 -10.42 -48.56
CA THR A 498 -6.05 -11.21 -49.58
C THR A 498 -5.52 -11.00 -51.00
N SER A 499 -4.64 -10.01 -51.22
CA SER A 499 -4.07 -9.74 -52.55
C SER A 499 -3.10 -10.82 -53.02
N ALA A 500 -2.44 -11.53 -52.09
CA ALA A 500 -1.54 -12.64 -52.37
C ALA A 500 -1.42 -13.56 -51.15
N GLN A 501 -2.49 -14.30 -50.82
CA GLN A 501 -2.58 -15.06 -49.57
C GLN A 501 -1.95 -16.47 -49.59
N TYR A 502 -1.44 -16.94 -50.74
CA TYR A 502 -0.86 -18.28 -50.86
C TYR A 502 0.61 -18.22 -51.22
N ALA A 503 1.45 -19.02 -50.58
CA ALA A 503 2.84 -19.16 -50.99
C ALA A 503 2.92 -19.93 -52.32
N LYS A 504 3.89 -19.61 -53.17
CA LYS A 504 4.20 -20.37 -54.38
C LYS A 504 4.63 -21.81 -54.07
N GLY A 505 4.67 -22.64 -55.11
CA GLY A 505 5.10 -24.05 -55.06
C GLY A 505 6.38 -24.28 -54.27
N ASP A 506 7.36 -23.44 -54.56
CA ASP A 506 8.73 -23.43 -54.08
C ASP A 506 8.97 -22.55 -52.84
N GLY A 507 7.93 -21.86 -52.34
CA GLY A 507 8.04 -20.91 -51.24
C GLY A 507 8.82 -19.62 -51.58
N SER A 508 9.10 -19.37 -52.86
CA SER A 508 9.91 -18.23 -53.30
C SER A 508 9.22 -16.88 -53.12
N ASP A 509 7.89 -16.86 -53.16
CA ASP A 509 7.05 -15.66 -53.20
C ASP A 509 5.58 -16.01 -52.90
N CYS A 510 4.70 -15.01 -52.85
CA CYS A 510 3.26 -15.16 -52.65
C CYS A 510 2.46 -15.01 -53.95
N GLN A 511 1.23 -15.52 -53.97
CA GLN A 511 0.30 -15.48 -55.09
C GLN A 511 -1.16 -15.42 -54.62
N ALA A 512 -2.04 -14.90 -55.47
CA ALA A 512 -3.46 -14.73 -55.18
C ALA A 512 -4.27 -16.04 -55.25
N ILE A 513 -3.85 -16.99 -56.09
CA ILE A 513 -4.61 -18.20 -56.41
C ILE A 513 -4.01 -19.40 -55.67
N PRO A 514 -4.83 -20.23 -55.00
CA PRO A 514 -4.33 -21.43 -54.36
C PRO A 514 -3.86 -22.42 -55.43
N PRO A 515 -2.67 -23.01 -55.28
CA PRO A 515 -2.25 -24.11 -56.14
C PRO A 515 -3.17 -25.32 -55.89
N GLY A 516 -3.94 -25.69 -56.91
CA GLY A 516 -4.86 -26.82 -56.84
C GLY A 516 -4.13 -28.16 -56.73
N ALA A 517 -4.79 -29.13 -56.08
CA ALA A 517 -4.44 -30.54 -56.21
C ALA A 517 -4.59 -30.95 -57.69
N GLY A 518 -3.80 -31.94 -58.11
CA GLY A 518 -3.93 -32.50 -59.46
C GLY A 518 -5.28 -33.16 -59.69
N ALA A 519 -5.63 -33.34 -60.96
CA ALA A 519 -6.75 -34.17 -61.36
C ALA A 519 -6.54 -35.62 -60.91
N ASP A 520 -7.63 -36.31 -60.60
CA ASP A 520 -7.60 -37.71 -60.21
C ASP A 520 -7.22 -38.60 -61.40
N VAL A 521 -6.29 -39.52 -61.16
CA VAL A 521 -5.81 -40.50 -62.13
C VAL A 521 -5.77 -41.89 -61.50
N THR A 522 -5.92 -42.92 -62.34
CA THR A 522 -5.85 -44.32 -61.91
C THR A 522 -4.42 -44.84 -62.02
N CYS A 523 -3.86 -45.32 -60.92
CA CYS A 523 -2.55 -45.97 -60.90
C CYS A 523 -2.67 -47.47 -61.22
N SER A 524 -1.54 -48.18 -61.36
CA SER A 524 -1.53 -49.61 -61.73
C SER A 524 -2.28 -50.50 -60.73
N THR A 525 -2.43 -50.05 -59.48
CA THR A 525 -3.37 -50.57 -58.49
C THR A 525 -4.15 -49.41 -57.85
N ASN A 526 -5.25 -49.71 -57.16
CA ASN A 526 -6.09 -48.71 -56.44
C ASN A 526 -5.38 -48.05 -55.23
N ALA A 527 -4.06 -48.22 -55.08
CA ALA A 527 -3.26 -47.63 -54.03
C ALA A 527 -2.24 -46.64 -54.59
N CYS A 528 -2.18 -45.43 -54.01
CA CYS A 528 -1.32 -44.35 -54.50
C CYS A 528 0.18 -44.60 -54.33
N ALA A 529 0.55 -45.57 -53.48
CA ALA A 529 1.92 -46.07 -53.38
C ALA A 529 2.40 -46.82 -54.65
N SER A 530 1.48 -47.25 -55.52
CA SER A 530 1.80 -47.97 -56.76
C SER A 530 1.99 -47.06 -57.99
N CYS A 531 1.74 -45.75 -57.84
CA CYS A 531 1.98 -44.78 -58.90
C CYS A 531 3.49 -44.60 -59.13
N PRO A 532 3.95 -44.27 -60.36
CA PRO A 532 5.35 -43.94 -60.61
C PRO A 532 5.83 -42.80 -59.71
N THR A 533 7.11 -42.81 -59.32
CA THR A 533 7.69 -41.74 -58.49
C THR A 533 7.35 -40.36 -59.07
N ALA A 534 6.68 -39.53 -58.26
CA ALA A 534 6.31 -38.19 -58.69
C ALA A 534 7.58 -37.31 -58.83
N PRO A 535 7.62 -36.38 -59.79
CA PRO A 535 8.78 -35.54 -59.98
C PRO A 535 9.10 -34.63 -58.79
N GLY A 536 10.38 -34.51 -58.43
CA GLY A 536 10.86 -33.59 -57.40
C GLY A 536 10.36 -33.96 -55.99
N THR A 537 9.76 -32.98 -55.28
CA THR A 537 9.19 -33.14 -53.94
C THR A 537 7.69 -33.43 -53.94
N LEU A 538 7.10 -33.62 -55.14
CA LEU A 538 5.68 -33.91 -55.29
C LEU A 538 5.39 -35.33 -54.80
N THR A 539 4.18 -35.55 -54.30
CA THR A 539 3.76 -36.87 -53.81
C THR A 539 2.36 -37.20 -54.33
N TRP A 540 2.12 -38.49 -54.54
CA TRP A 540 0.77 -38.98 -54.80
C TRP A 540 -0.02 -39.03 -53.50
N GLN A 541 -1.23 -38.49 -53.54
CA GLN A 541 -2.21 -38.60 -52.46
C GLN A 541 -3.48 -39.27 -52.98
N THR A 542 -4.33 -39.72 -52.06
CA THR A 542 -5.67 -40.21 -52.41
C THR A 542 -6.45 -39.10 -53.12
N GLY A 543 -6.99 -39.43 -54.29
CA GLY A 543 -7.77 -38.52 -55.11
C GLY A 543 -9.17 -38.26 -54.54
N SER A 544 -9.89 -37.32 -55.14
CA SER A 544 -11.27 -37.01 -54.78
C SER A 544 -12.26 -38.11 -55.19
N VAL A 545 -11.92 -38.89 -56.22
CA VAL A 545 -12.62 -40.11 -56.64
C VAL A 545 -12.05 -41.34 -55.91
N PRO A 546 -12.89 -42.15 -55.24
CA PRO A 546 -12.44 -43.36 -54.55
C PRO A 546 -11.65 -44.31 -55.46
N GLY A 547 -10.48 -44.75 -54.98
CA GLY A 547 -9.59 -45.64 -55.73
C GLY A 547 -8.69 -44.94 -56.76
N GLN A 548 -8.79 -43.62 -56.92
CA GLN A 548 -7.89 -42.82 -57.74
C GLN A 548 -6.89 -42.03 -56.88
N CYS A 549 -5.88 -41.48 -57.54
CA CYS A 549 -4.80 -40.74 -56.91
C CYS A 549 -4.62 -39.40 -57.61
N ALA A 550 -4.23 -38.39 -56.88
CA ALA A 550 -3.89 -37.08 -57.41
C ALA A 550 -2.50 -36.69 -56.96
N ILE A 551 -1.81 -35.86 -57.73
CA ILE A 551 -0.62 -35.18 -57.25
C ILE A 551 -1.05 -34.16 -56.19
N ASN A 552 -0.35 -34.19 -55.05
CA ASN A 552 -0.65 -33.34 -53.91
C ASN A 552 -0.73 -31.84 -54.25
N ARG A 553 0.05 -31.40 -55.24
CA ARG A 553 0.06 -30.01 -55.72
C ARG A 553 0.64 -29.89 -57.12
N CYS A 554 -0.11 -29.35 -58.09
CA CYS A 554 0.46 -29.10 -59.42
C CYS A 554 1.34 -27.84 -59.46
N PRO A 555 2.47 -27.84 -60.19
CA PRO A 555 3.29 -26.65 -60.41
C PRO A 555 2.52 -25.52 -61.10
N ALA A 556 2.63 -24.29 -60.59
CA ALA A 556 1.88 -23.13 -61.09
C ALA A 556 2.37 -22.61 -62.46
N ALA A 557 3.62 -22.91 -62.86
CA ALA A 557 4.18 -22.50 -64.14
C ALA A 557 3.69 -23.33 -65.34
N GLY A 558 2.70 -24.21 -65.12
CA GLY A 558 2.37 -25.30 -66.04
C GLY A 558 3.44 -26.38 -65.99
N THR A 559 3.08 -27.60 -66.37
CA THR A 559 4.03 -28.72 -66.39
C THR A 559 4.82 -28.82 -67.69
N SER A 560 4.80 -27.76 -68.52
CA SER A 560 5.32 -27.75 -69.88
C SER A 560 6.85 -27.75 -69.99
N SER A 561 7.59 -27.43 -68.91
CA SER A 561 9.06 -27.51 -68.86
C SER A 561 9.62 -27.49 -67.42
N GLY A 562 10.89 -27.88 -67.25
CA GLY A 562 11.64 -27.70 -66.00
C GLY A 562 11.43 -28.80 -64.94
N ILE A 563 10.75 -29.88 -65.29
CA ILE A 563 10.50 -31.03 -64.40
C ILE A 563 11.55 -32.11 -64.74
N THR A 564 11.86 -33.03 -63.83
CA THR A 564 12.69 -34.21 -64.14
C THR A 564 11.96 -35.47 -63.70
N GLY A 565 11.77 -36.42 -64.62
CA GLY A 565 11.02 -37.65 -64.37
C GLY A 565 9.52 -37.53 -64.60
N ALA A 566 9.06 -36.60 -65.45
CA ALA A 566 7.66 -36.50 -65.82
C ALA A 566 7.18 -37.79 -66.50
N SER A 567 6.03 -38.31 -66.07
CA SER A 567 5.35 -39.46 -66.66
C SER A 567 3.99 -39.05 -67.22
N ASP A 568 3.43 -39.83 -68.15
CA ASP A 568 2.06 -39.61 -68.64
C ASP A 568 1.05 -39.58 -67.50
N LEU A 569 1.26 -40.38 -66.45
CA LEU A 569 0.37 -40.40 -65.30
C LEU A 569 0.46 -39.10 -64.49
N PHE A 570 1.67 -38.59 -64.28
CA PHE A 570 1.89 -37.26 -63.71
C PHE A 570 1.24 -36.17 -64.57
N CYS A 571 1.43 -36.21 -65.89
CA CYS A 571 0.87 -35.22 -66.81
C CYS A 571 -0.65 -35.26 -66.93
N LYS A 572 -1.28 -36.40 -66.69
CA LYS A 572 -2.75 -36.49 -66.57
C LYS A 572 -3.25 -35.87 -65.28
N SER A 573 -2.51 -36.03 -64.18
CA SER A 573 -2.86 -35.41 -62.90
C SER A 573 -2.55 -33.92 -62.89
N CYS A 574 -1.46 -33.50 -63.53
CA CYS A 574 -1.07 -32.11 -63.69
C CYS A 574 -0.84 -31.79 -65.18
N PRO A 575 -1.93 -31.54 -65.95
CA PRO A 575 -1.82 -31.19 -67.36
C PRO A 575 -1.00 -29.92 -67.59
N GLY A 576 -0.22 -29.93 -68.67
CA GLY A 576 0.52 -28.76 -69.15
C GLY A 576 -0.38 -27.77 -69.89
N THR A 577 0.24 -26.84 -70.61
CA THR A 577 -0.49 -25.88 -71.45
C THR A 577 -1.10 -26.59 -72.67
N PRO A 578 -2.44 -26.58 -72.88
CA PRO A 578 -3.06 -27.19 -74.05
C PRO A 578 -2.65 -26.49 -75.35
N ASN A 579 -2.66 -27.22 -76.46
CA ASN A 579 -2.45 -26.68 -77.81
C ASN A 579 -3.75 -26.82 -78.63
N GLY A 580 -4.51 -25.74 -78.73
CA GLY A 580 -5.86 -25.77 -79.31
C GLY A 580 -6.79 -26.68 -78.50
N GLN A 581 -7.37 -27.69 -79.15
CA GLN A 581 -8.24 -28.69 -78.51
C GLN A 581 -7.48 -29.88 -77.90
N VAL A 582 -6.14 -29.91 -78.02
CA VAL A 582 -5.32 -31.03 -77.53
C VAL A 582 -4.78 -30.69 -76.14
N GLN A 583 -5.13 -31.50 -75.14
CA GLN A 583 -4.63 -31.34 -73.78
C GLN A 583 -3.18 -31.83 -73.66
N ALA A 584 -2.36 -31.13 -72.85
CA ALA A 584 -0.98 -31.51 -72.60
C ALA A 584 -0.84 -32.55 -71.48
N ILE A 585 -1.31 -33.76 -71.75
CA ILE A 585 -1.43 -34.87 -70.78
C ILE A 585 -0.38 -35.98 -70.97
N TYR A 586 0.56 -35.81 -71.89
CA TYR A 586 1.60 -36.81 -72.17
C TYR A 586 2.97 -36.24 -71.82
N ALA A 587 3.83 -37.02 -71.20
CA ALA A 587 5.21 -36.62 -70.96
C ALA A 587 6.00 -36.63 -72.27
N ASN A 588 6.84 -35.64 -72.50
CA ASN A 588 7.76 -35.64 -73.65
C ASN A 588 8.84 -36.72 -73.52
N THR A 589 9.58 -37.00 -74.60
CA THR A 589 10.59 -38.08 -74.60
C THR A 589 11.77 -37.78 -73.68
N ALA A 590 12.02 -36.50 -73.37
CA ALA A 590 13.02 -36.07 -72.39
C ALA A 590 12.54 -36.19 -70.92
N GLN A 591 11.28 -36.57 -70.68
CA GLN A 591 10.66 -36.65 -69.36
C GLN A 591 10.81 -35.36 -68.53
N ASN A 592 10.81 -34.22 -69.20
CA ASN A 592 11.03 -32.92 -68.57
C ASN A 592 9.88 -31.93 -68.71
N GLY A 593 8.79 -32.36 -69.34
CA GLY A 593 7.54 -31.61 -69.41
C GLY A 593 6.39 -32.42 -69.98
N CYS A 594 5.18 -31.87 -69.83
CA CYS A 594 3.93 -32.39 -70.35
C CYS A 594 3.54 -31.64 -71.62
N VAL A 595 3.20 -32.38 -72.68
CA VAL A 595 3.05 -31.86 -74.03
C VAL A 595 1.71 -32.27 -74.65
N ALA A 596 1.16 -31.39 -75.47
CA ALA A 596 -0.09 -31.59 -76.19
C ALA A 596 0.13 -32.44 -77.45
N ALA A 597 0.34 -33.74 -77.24
CA ALA A 597 0.38 -34.75 -78.30
C ALA A 597 -0.98 -35.47 -78.41
N SER A 598 -1.30 -36.01 -79.58
CA SER A 598 -2.51 -36.79 -79.84
C SER A 598 -2.50 -38.17 -79.17
N ALA A 599 -1.33 -38.68 -78.81
CA ALA A 599 -1.13 -39.91 -78.04
C ALA A 599 0.21 -39.83 -77.27
N THR A 600 0.47 -40.81 -76.40
CA THR A 600 1.72 -40.92 -75.62
C THR A 600 2.97 -40.76 -76.48
N CYS A 601 3.97 -40.08 -75.93
CA CYS A 601 5.30 -39.95 -76.53
C CYS A 601 6.23 -41.13 -76.19
N GLY A 602 5.79 -42.03 -75.30
CA GLY A 602 6.57 -43.18 -74.85
C GLY A 602 6.52 -44.38 -75.79
N ASN A 603 7.22 -45.44 -75.41
CA ASN A 603 7.35 -46.68 -76.20
C ASN A 603 6.05 -47.49 -76.33
N THR A 604 5.01 -47.12 -75.58
CA THR A 604 3.69 -47.77 -75.63
C THR A 604 2.76 -47.14 -76.67
N ARG A 605 3.25 -46.18 -77.46
CA ARG A 605 2.46 -45.58 -78.55
C ARG A 605 2.16 -46.63 -79.62
N THR A 606 0.91 -46.69 -80.09
CA THR A 606 0.51 -47.56 -81.20
C THR A 606 1.36 -47.29 -82.44
N THR A 607 1.92 -48.34 -83.03
CA THR A 607 2.77 -48.25 -84.23
C THR A 607 2.00 -47.58 -85.38
N ASN A 608 2.69 -46.82 -86.21
CA ASN A 608 2.14 -46.15 -87.41
C ASN A 608 1.11 -45.04 -87.13
N THR A 609 1.20 -44.38 -85.96
CA THR A 609 0.29 -43.29 -85.54
C THR A 609 0.97 -41.94 -85.31
N TRP A 610 2.27 -41.81 -85.56
CA TRP A 610 2.97 -40.54 -85.39
C TRP A 610 2.53 -39.51 -86.44
N THR A 611 2.26 -38.28 -85.99
CA THR A 611 2.07 -37.11 -86.86
C THR A 611 3.22 -36.12 -86.68
N ASN A 612 3.41 -35.20 -87.62
CA ASN A 612 4.42 -34.13 -87.46
C ASN A 612 4.17 -33.29 -86.20
N ALA A 613 2.89 -33.02 -85.87
CA ALA A 613 2.53 -32.30 -84.66
C ALA A 613 2.95 -33.07 -83.39
N ASP A 614 2.75 -34.39 -83.36
CA ASP A 614 3.20 -35.23 -82.24
C ASP A 614 4.71 -35.29 -82.14
N CYS A 615 5.42 -35.41 -83.27
CA CYS A 615 6.87 -35.48 -83.29
C CYS A 615 7.50 -34.20 -82.75
N LEU A 616 7.00 -33.05 -83.19
CA LEU A 616 7.41 -31.75 -82.67
C LEU A 616 7.07 -31.59 -81.17
N ALA A 617 5.87 -31.99 -80.75
CA ALA A 617 5.47 -31.90 -79.34
C ALA A 617 6.30 -32.82 -78.44
N CYS A 618 6.51 -34.08 -78.85
CA CYS A 618 7.17 -35.10 -78.05
C CYS A 618 8.69 -34.99 -78.01
N ASN A 619 9.32 -34.53 -79.09
CA ASN A 619 10.79 -34.52 -79.24
C ASN A 619 11.37 -33.11 -79.45
N GLY A 620 10.53 -32.09 -79.52
CA GLY A 620 10.96 -30.75 -79.92
C GLY A 620 11.58 -30.76 -81.32
N THR A 621 12.59 -29.92 -81.52
CA THR A 621 13.32 -29.81 -82.79
C THR A 621 14.27 -30.98 -83.05
N THR A 622 14.48 -31.88 -82.07
CA THR A 622 15.41 -33.01 -82.20
C THR A 622 14.89 -34.17 -83.05
N ALA A 623 13.58 -34.22 -83.30
CA ALA A 623 12.95 -35.15 -84.24
C ALA A 623 11.50 -34.69 -84.54
N GLN A 624 11.34 -33.61 -85.32
CA GLN A 624 10.04 -32.92 -85.48
C GLN A 624 9.12 -33.50 -86.56
N TYR A 625 9.57 -34.44 -87.41
CA TYR A 625 8.77 -34.99 -88.50
C TYR A 625 8.43 -36.45 -88.27
N ALA A 626 7.19 -36.86 -88.56
CA ALA A 626 6.86 -38.27 -88.61
C ALA A 626 7.51 -38.94 -89.83
N LYS A 627 8.00 -40.17 -89.65
CA LYS A 627 8.44 -41.02 -90.76
C LYS A 627 7.28 -41.27 -91.73
N ALA A 628 7.58 -41.58 -92.99
CA ALA A 628 6.56 -41.81 -94.03
C ALA A 628 5.59 -42.95 -93.66
N ASP A 629 6.08 -43.99 -92.99
CA ASP A 629 5.31 -45.12 -92.46
C ASP A 629 4.61 -44.81 -91.11
N LYS A 630 4.82 -43.60 -90.56
CA LYS A 630 4.37 -43.14 -89.24
C LYS A 630 4.87 -44.00 -88.07
N SER A 631 5.89 -44.83 -88.26
CA SER A 631 6.41 -45.75 -87.23
C SER A 631 7.19 -45.04 -86.12
N GLY A 632 7.65 -43.82 -86.37
CA GLY A 632 8.40 -43.01 -85.42
C GLY A 632 8.63 -41.58 -85.93
N CYS A 633 9.51 -40.86 -85.24
CA CYS A 633 9.92 -39.51 -85.61
C CYS A 633 11.30 -39.49 -86.27
N SER A 634 11.56 -38.42 -87.03
CA SER A 634 12.76 -38.16 -87.82
C SER A 634 13.10 -36.67 -87.77
N LEU A 635 14.38 -36.35 -87.91
CA LEU A 635 14.88 -34.99 -88.09
C LEU A 635 14.57 -34.42 -89.48
N THR A 636 14.45 -35.29 -90.48
CA THR A 636 14.28 -34.91 -91.88
C THR A 636 12.86 -35.24 -92.34
N ALA A 637 12.21 -34.28 -93.01
CA ALA A 637 10.89 -34.48 -93.61
C ALA A 637 10.95 -35.58 -94.69
N PRO A 638 9.97 -36.50 -94.75
CA PRO A 638 9.96 -37.54 -95.77
C PRO A 638 9.81 -36.93 -97.17
N SER A 639 10.80 -37.18 -98.04
CA SER A 639 10.78 -36.78 -99.45
C SER A 639 9.67 -37.54 -100.18
N SER A 640 8.66 -36.84 -100.67
CA SER A 640 7.61 -37.43 -101.51
C SER A 640 8.17 -37.79 -102.90
N SER A 641 8.63 -39.02 -103.08
CA SER A 641 9.07 -39.58 -104.37
C SER A 641 7.97 -40.41 -105.06
N SER A 642 7.32 -39.76 -106.03
CA SER A 642 6.83 -40.23 -107.35
C SER A 642 6.54 -41.72 -107.64
N SER A 643 5.32 -42.01 -108.10
CA SER A 643 5.06 -42.97 -109.20
C SER A 643 3.85 -42.57 -110.07
N SER A 644 4.16 -42.30 -111.36
CA SER A 644 3.40 -42.47 -112.62
C SER A 644 1.97 -41.90 -112.83
N SER A 645 1.93 -40.73 -113.50
CA SER A 645 1.26 -40.42 -114.78
C SER A 645 -0.14 -40.98 -115.12
N THR A 646 -1.15 -40.09 -115.19
CA THR A 646 -1.86 -39.69 -116.43
C THR A 646 -2.86 -38.55 -116.19
N SER A 647 -2.67 -37.45 -116.94
CA SER A 647 -3.63 -36.57 -117.62
C SER A 647 -4.88 -35.98 -116.93
N SER A 648 -5.04 -34.68 -117.22
CA SER A 648 -6.29 -33.90 -117.42
C SER A 648 -6.93 -33.14 -116.25
N SER A 649 -6.65 -31.83 -116.26
CA SER A 649 -7.59 -30.70 -116.28
C SER A 649 -8.41 -30.27 -115.05
N THR A 650 -8.26 -28.96 -114.79
CA THR A 650 -9.26 -27.93 -114.39
C THR A 650 -9.61 -27.71 -112.91
N ASN A 651 -9.08 -26.58 -112.41
CA ASN A 651 -9.76 -25.42 -111.80
C ASN A 651 -10.54 -25.50 -110.47
N SER A 652 -10.23 -24.48 -109.65
CA SER A 652 -11.09 -23.75 -108.69
C SER A 652 -11.24 -24.33 -107.27
N MET A 653 -10.65 -23.66 -106.26
CA MET A 653 -11.25 -22.49 -105.63
C MET A 653 -10.26 -21.80 -104.66
N ILE A 654 -10.10 -20.50 -104.86
CA ILE A 654 -9.55 -19.51 -103.92
C ILE A 654 -10.73 -19.00 -103.07
N ILE A 655 -10.37 -18.42 -101.91
CA ILE A 655 -11.04 -17.35 -101.15
C ILE A 655 -11.76 -17.81 -99.86
N LEU A 656 -11.20 -17.42 -98.69
CA LEU A 656 -11.74 -16.39 -97.75
C LEU A 656 -11.19 -16.64 -96.33
N SER A 657 -10.16 -15.88 -95.94
CA SER A 657 -9.72 -15.73 -94.54
C SER A 657 -9.31 -14.28 -94.31
N SER A 658 -10.27 -13.36 -94.36
CA SER A 658 -10.03 -11.95 -94.04
C SER A 658 -11.33 -11.14 -93.89
N VAL A 659 -12.24 -11.55 -92.99
CA VAL A 659 -13.30 -10.68 -92.43
C VAL A 659 -13.68 -11.17 -91.03
N LEU A 660 -12.90 -10.83 -90.00
CA LEU A 660 -13.36 -10.89 -88.59
C LEU A 660 -12.45 -10.04 -87.68
N PHE A 661 -12.30 -8.75 -87.99
CA PHE A 661 -11.57 -7.80 -87.12
C PHE A 661 -12.23 -6.41 -87.07
N LEU A 662 -13.56 -6.36 -87.15
CA LEU A 662 -14.30 -5.10 -87.19
C LEU A 662 -15.66 -5.17 -86.48
N ILE A 663 -15.72 -5.77 -85.29
CA ILE A 663 -16.81 -5.52 -84.31
C ILE A 663 -16.21 -5.61 -82.89
N SER A 664 -15.56 -4.53 -82.44
CA SER A 664 -15.29 -4.28 -81.01
C SER A 664 -15.25 -2.78 -80.69
N PHE A 665 -15.96 -1.97 -81.47
CA PHE A 665 -16.35 -0.62 -81.07
C PHE A 665 -17.87 -0.63 -80.94
N LEU A 666 -18.36 -0.28 -79.75
CA LEU A 666 -19.72 -0.42 -79.21
C LEU A 666 -19.98 -1.76 -78.50
N PHE A 667 -19.35 -1.96 -77.34
CA PHE A 667 -20.00 -2.01 -76.02
C PHE A 667 -18.94 -1.98 -74.91
#